data_AF-A0A6B3C1W3-F1
#
_entry.id   AF-A0A6B3C1W3-F1
#
_cell.length_a   1.000
_cell.length_b   1.000
_cell.length_c   1.000
_cell.angle_alpha   90.00
_cell.angle_beta   90.00
_cell.angle_gamma   90.00
#
_symmetry.space_group_name_H-M   'P 1'
#
loop_
_entity.id
_entity.type
_entity.pdbx_description
1 polymer ?
#
loop_
_entity_poly.entity_id
_entity_poly.type
_entity_poly.pdbx_seq_one_letter_code
_entity_poly.pdbx_strand_id
1 'polypeptide(L)'
;MSDDERRSQTNPESLEDEPHVPSDGQGEELVSAEVRTALISGETFTDQPVQYSVVDGVAVFEGDIILGLDAELQRQAGRIRSAAAQSAQGVGDEVAPGEAVDAAKPPGGLPESAVIVPGQNRRWPGGVVPFVLDNSLTPAARTAITGAIDHWHLNTRLHLRPRTGSDAQWVVFRDSNQCSSWVGRQGSAQDINIAAGCGRGATIHEIGHAVGLWHEQSREDRDKFVSILWQNIQSGQGHNFDQHISDGDDIGEYDFGSIMHYGSTAFGTTDPATGRTNTTISPNQPLPPGVVMGQRSGLSQSDRGAVAWMYGAIYPNPSNTWLGRFQGQPGTELLHYSPARHHWYLGQTVNGTMDFRGVGDTTGFGDLDDGRPIWTGDFTGDGHTDVLFYYPGDDNWWLGTLQNGQLTWSLIGNTAGFGHAINSAFLFWTGDFSGDGRAEVLFNYPGDGNWWLGTLQNGQLTWSLIGNTAGFGALNDGRPIWTGDFTGDGHTDVLFYYPGDHNWWLGTLQNGQLVWMFVGNTAGFGSLNDGRPIWTGDFTGDGHTDVLFYYPGDDNWWLGTLQNGQLVWMFVGNTAGFGSLNDGRPIWTGDFTGDGHTDVLFYYPGDDNWWLGTLQNVPGENAQCGPLRSQISSQEAEIRQLQQLKNGLDPRDLGDRQEIRDLNRQITALRQQISQEHQEMAGLQCPAVPNPGGLQLTWTLVGNTIGFGHAINDGRPFWTGDFNGDGSTDVLFHYRGDLNWWRGSILGGTLNWTKAGNW
;
A
#
# COMPACT_ATOMS: atom_id res chain seq x y z
N MET A 1 -68.65 -0.01 42.69
CA MET A 1 -67.39 -0.75 42.76
C MET A 1 -66.80 -0.65 41.36
N SER A 2 -65.99 0.37 41.05
CA SER A 2 -64.62 0.64 41.55
C SER A 2 -63.63 -0.46 41.11
N ASP A 3 -62.54 -0.20 40.40
CA ASP A 3 -62.08 1.03 39.72
C ASP A 3 -61.24 0.62 38.49
N ASP A 4 -61.05 1.56 37.56
CA ASP A 4 -60.05 1.49 36.50
C ASP A 4 -58.76 2.15 37.02
N GLU A 5 -57.62 1.45 37.07
CA GLU A 5 -56.35 2.12 37.38
C GLU A 5 -55.09 1.46 36.77
N ARG A 6 -54.27 2.32 36.17
CA ARG A 6 -52.90 2.04 35.73
C ARG A 6 -51.98 1.77 36.93
N ARG A 7 -51.07 0.79 36.80
CA ARG A 7 -49.77 0.77 37.48
C ARG A 7 -48.71 0.25 36.51
N SER A 8 -47.77 1.06 36.02
CA SER A 8 -46.67 1.79 36.68
C SER A 8 -45.39 0.95 36.73
N GLN A 9 -44.35 1.44 36.06
CA GLN A 9 -42.98 0.98 36.20
C GLN A 9 -42.55 1.05 37.68
N THR A 10 -41.94 -0.01 38.19
CA THR A 10 -40.98 0.09 39.31
C THR A 10 -39.86 -0.92 39.07
N ASN A 11 -38.64 -0.40 39.06
CA ASN A 11 -37.40 -1.16 39.11
C ASN A 11 -37.35 -2.01 40.38
N PRO A 12 -36.71 -3.19 40.34
CA PRO A 12 -35.90 -3.63 41.47
C PRO A 12 -34.44 -3.76 41.01
N GLU A 13 -33.58 -2.93 41.59
CA GLU A 13 -32.14 -3.15 41.57
C GLU A 13 -31.85 -4.48 42.30
N SER A 14 -31.32 -5.47 41.58
CA SER A 14 -30.63 -6.61 42.17
C SER A 14 -29.16 -6.50 41.85
N LEU A 15 -28.38 -6.09 42.84
CA LEU A 15 -26.93 -6.23 42.86
C LEU A 15 -26.60 -7.72 42.79
N GLU A 16 -26.26 -8.22 41.61
CA GLU A 16 -25.51 -9.46 41.48
C GLU A 16 -24.03 -9.10 41.51
N ASP A 17 -23.32 -9.56 42.54
CA ASP A 17 -21.87 -9.40 42.66
C ASP A 17 -21.19 -10.07 41.46
N GLU A 18 -20.68 -9.27 40.52
CA GLU A 18 -19.75 -9.81 39.53
C GLU A 18 -18.50 -10.33 40.25
N PRO A 19 -18.02 -11.54 39.95
CA PRO A 19 -16.83 -12.08 40.57
C PRO A 19 -15.64 -11.22 40.15
N HIS A 20 -15.03 -10.57 41.14
CA HIS A 20 -13.85 -9.73 40.98
C HIS A 20 -12.74 -10.49 40.26
N VAL A 21 -12.56 -10.22 38.96
CA VAL A 21 -11.47 -10.78 38.16
C VAL A 21 -10.17 -10.25 38.76
N PRO A 22 -9.24 -11.13 39.23
CA PRO A 22 -7.97 -10.68 39.75
C PRO A 22 -7.20 -9.90 38.68
N SER A 23 -6.56 -8.82 39.08
CA SER A 23 -5.62 -8.10 38.21
C SER A 23 -4.33 -8.90 38.08
N ASP A 24 -4.30 -9.89 37.18
CA ASP A 24 -3.10 -10.58 36.74
C ASP A 24 -2.22 -9.61 35.93
N GLY A 25 -1.48 -8.76 36.64
CA GLY A 25 -0.70 -7.64 36.08
C GLY A 25 0.27 -7.03 37.08
N GLN A 26 0.91 -7.85 37.91
CA GLN A 26 2.02 -7.43 38.77
C GLN A 26 3.24 -8.33 38.59
N GLY A 27 4.23 -7.82 37.86
CA GLY A 27 5.60 -8.34 37.83
C GLY A 27 5.94 -9.21 36.63
N GLU A 28 5.90 -8.63 35.41
CA GLU A 28 6.76 -9.12 34.31
C GLU A 28 8.16 -8.47 34.42
N GLU A 29 8.22 -7.24 34.94
CA GLU A 29 9.43 -6.41 35.03
C GLU A 29 10.34 -6.83 36.18
N LEU A 30 11.50 -7.43 35.86
CA LEU A 30 12.48 -7.87 36.86
C LEU A 30 13.69 -6.93 36.98
N VAL A 31 14.10 -6.75 38.24
CA VAL A 31 15.14 -5.80 38.64
C VAL A 31 16.35 -6.57 39.13
N SER A 32 17.35 -6.74 38.26
CA SER A 32 18.66 -7.22 38.73
C SER A 32 19.41 -6.07 39.41
N ALA A 33 20.04 -6.34 40.55
CA ALA A 33 21.00 -5.42 41.15
C ALA A 33 22.34 -5.38 40.36
N GLU A 34 22.56 -6.34 39.46
CA GLU A 34 23.75 -6.43 38.62
C GLU A 34 23.47 -5.90 37.21
N VAL A 35 23.65 -4.59 37.05
CA VAL A 35 23.65 -3.90 35.75
C VAL A 35 25.08 -3.86 35.21
N ARG A 36 25.25 -4.21 33.94
CA ARG A 36 26.54 -4.22 33.23
C ARG A 36 26.42 -3.47 31.89
N THR A 37 27.54 -3.34 31.17
CA THR A 37 27.58 -2.68 29.86
C THR A 37 28.37 -3.54 28.86
N ALA A 38 27.80 -3.79 27.69
CA ALA A 38 28.47 -4.42 26.55
C ALA A 38 28.58 -3.44 25.37
N LEU A 39 29.36 -3.83 24.36
CA LEU A 39 29.33 -3.22 23.03
C LEU A 39 28.67 -4.23 22.10
N ILE A 40 27.55 -3.85 21.48
CA ILE A 40 26.79 -4.71 20.57
C ILE A 40 26.77 -4.10 19.16
N SER A 41 26.63 -4.94 18.15
CA SER A 41 26.54 -4.54 16.74
C SER A 41 25.34 -5.22 16.09
N GLY A 42 24.59 -4.47 15.29
CA GLY A 42 23.45 -4.94 14.50
C GLY A 42 23.70 -4.76 13.01
N GLU A 43 22.63 -4.79 12.20
CA GLU A 43 22.76 -4.54 10.75
C GLU A 43 22.89 -3.04 10.42
N THR A 44 22.32 -2.14 11.22
CA THR A 44 22.33 -0.68 11.01
C THR A 44 23.34 0.07 11.89
N PHE A 45 23.91 -0.58 12.90
CA PHE A 45 24.78 0.04 13.90
C PHE A 45 25.96 -0.88 14.27
N THR A 46 27.08 -0.30 14.71
CA THR A 46 28.29 -1.04 15.10
C THR A 46 28.85 -0.53 16.42
N ASP A 47 29.23 -1.45 17.30
CA ASP A 47 29.86 -1.22 18.61
C ASP A 47 29.10 -0.22 19.51
N GLN A 48 27.76 -0.26 19.51
CA GLN A 48 26.93 0.57 20.38
C GLN A 48 27.01 0.11 21.84
N PRO A 49 27.22 1.03 22.80
CA PRO A 49 27.27 0.71 24.22
C PRO A 49 25.87 0.55 24.80
N VAL A 50 25.50 -0.67 25.21
CA VAL A 50 24.19 -0.97 25.81
C VAL A 50 24.36 -1.43 27.25
N GLN A 51 23.60 -0.83 28.16
CA GLN A 51 23.46 -1.29 29.55
C GLN A 51 22.41 -2.40 29.62
N TYR A 52 22.63 -3.40 30.47
CA TYR A 52 21.71 -4.53 30.62
C TYR A 52 21.77 -5.11 32.04
N SER A 53 20.69 -5.75 32.45
CA SER A 53 20.59 -6.54 33.68
C SER A 53 21.08 -7.98 33.46
N VAL A 54 21.86 -8.54 34.40
CA VAL A 54 22.20 -9.97 34.38
C VAL A 54 21.14 -10.77 35.13
N VAL A 55 20.53 -11.76 34.46
CA VAL A 55 19.62 -12.74 35.08
C VAL A 55 19.95 -14.14 34.59
N ASP A 56 20.13 -15.09 35.50
CA ASP A 56 20.50 -16.50 35.22
C ASP A 56 21.68 -16.70 34.23
N GLY A 57 22.61 -15.73 34.18
CA GLY A 57 23.79 -15.74 33.29
C GLY A 57 23.54 -15.19 31.88
N VAL A 58 22.31 -14.76 31.60
CA VAL A 58 21.86 -14.11 30.38
C VAL A 58 21.90 -12.58 30.58
N ALA A 59 22.23 -11.86 29.52
CA ALA A 59 22.14 -10.41 29.44
C ALA A 59 20.74 -10.01 28.94
N VAL A 60 20.01 -9.29 29.78
CA VAL A 60 18.64 -8.87 29.55
C VAL A 60 18.58 -7.34 29.50
N PHE A 61 18.21 -6.81 28.34
CA PHE A 61 17.96 -5.41 28.06
C PHE A 61 16.45 -5.14 28.14
N GLU A 62 16.02 -3.92 28.46
CA GLU A 62 14.60 -3.56 28.56
C GLU A 62 13.74 -4.57 29.35
N GLY A 63 14.27 -5.14 30.43
CA GLY A 63 13.54 -6.08 31.31
C GLY A 63 13.38 -7.53 30.80
N ASP A 64 13.20 -7.73 29.50
CA ASP A 64 12.81 -9.01 28.88
C ASP A 64 13.53 -9.30 27.54
N ILE A 65 14.27 -8.35 26.96
CA ILE A 65 14.99 -8.55 25.69
C ILE A 65 16.35 -9.22 25.89
N ILE A 66 16.54 -10.40 25.30
CA ILE A 66 17.79 -11.15 25.36
C ILE A 66 18.82 -10.57 24.38
N LEU A 67 19.98 -10.15 24.91
CA LEU A 67 21.17 -9.80 24.12
C LEU A 67 22.16 -10.97 23.95
N GLY A 68 22.04 -11.99 24.80
CA GLY A 68 22.86 -13.21 24.76
C GLY A 68 23.46 -13.59 26.11
N LEU A 69 24.47 -14.47 26.10
CA LEU A 69 25.18 -14.84 27.33
C LEU A 69 26.10 -13.69 27.77
N ASP A 70 25.90 -13.19 28.99
CA ASP A 70 26.71 -12.13 29.60
C ASP A 70 28.22 -12.43 29.46
N ALA A 71 28.61 -13.67 29.70
CA ALA A 71 30.00 -14.10 29.63
C ALA A 71 30.62 -14.01 28.22
N GLU A 72 29.84 -14.11 27.13
CA GLU A 72 30.37 -13.85 25.78
C GLU A 72 30.35 -12.35 25.44
N LEU A 73 29.28 -11.63 25.79
CA LEU A 73 29.20 -10.18 25.58
C LEU A 73 30.35 -9.43 26.28
N GLN A 74 30.69 -9.81 27.51
CA GLN A 74 31.85 -9.26 28.22
C GLN A 74 33.19 -9.68 27.59
N ARG A 75 33.29 -10.88 27.00
CA ARG A 75 34.48 -11.28 26.20
C ARG A 75 34.60 -10.45 24.92
N GLN A 76 33.50 -10.23 24.20
CA GLN A 76 33.45 -9.43 22.98
C GLN A 76 33.76 -7.96 23.26
N ALA A 77 33.11 -7.33 24.24
CA ALA A 77 33.42 -5.98 24.68
C ALA A 77 34.89 -5.86 25.14
N GLY A 78 35.43 -6.88 25.82
CA GLY A 78 36.85 -6.97 26.17
C GLY A 78 37.78 -7.01 24.95
N ARG A 79 37.44 -7.77 23.91
CA ARG A 79 38.18 -7.80 22.62
C ARG A 79 38.13 -6.45 21.91
N ILE A 80 36.95 -5.83 21.80
CA ILE A 80 36.76 -4.53 21.12
C ILE A 80 37.53 -3.43 21.86
N ARG A 81 37.39 -3.34 23.20
CA ARG A 81 38.17 -2.39 24.02
C ARG A 81 39.68 -2.63 23.91
N SER A 82 40.13 -3.88 23.79
CA SER A 82 41.54 -4.21 23.59
C SER A 82 42.05 -3.82 22.19
N ALA A 83 41.22 -3.97 21.15
CA ALA A 83 41.54 -3.54 19.79
C ALA A 83 41.58 -2.01 19.69
N ALA A 84 40.61 -1.31 20.29
CA ALA A 84 40.59 0.15 20.39
C ALA A 84 41.80 0.71 21.19
N ALA A 85 42.22 0.02 22.25
CA ALA A 85 43.43 0.39 23.00
C ALA A 85 44.73 0.15 22.19
N GLN A 86 44.72 -0.78 21.22
CA GLN A 86 45.85 -1.02 20.33
C GLN A 86 45.89 -0.01 19.16
N SER A 87 44.74 0.42 18.62
CA SER A 87 44.70 1.47 17.60
C SER A 87 44.95 2.87 18.16
N ALA A 88 44.59 3.14 19.42
CA ALA A 88 44.89 4.40 20.12
C ALA A 88 46.40 4.62 20.41
N GLN A 89 47.26 3.63 20.18
CA GLN A 89 48.68 3.69 20.54
C GLN A 89 49.59 4.42 19.51
N GLY A 90 49.01 5.15 18.55
CA GLY A 90 49.73 5.61 17.35
C GLY A 90 49.34 6.95 16.72
N VAL A 91 48.62 7.85 17.40
CA VAL A 91 48.32 9.20 16.87
C VAL A 91 48.71 10.26 17.91
N GLY A 92 49.51 11.24 17.48
CA GLY A 92 49.94 12.39 18.28
C GLY A 92 48.93 13.55 18.26
N ASP A 93 49.25 14.60 19.03
CA ASP A 93 48.37 15.74 19.34
C ASP A 93 47.87 16.56 18.12
N GLU A 94 46.82 17.36 18.40
CA GLU A 94 46.20 18.45 17.60
C GLU A 94 45.08 18.09 16.59
N VAL A 95 43.81 18.20 17.02
CA VAL A 95 42.72 18.86 16.25
C VAL A 95 41.78 19.61 17.24
N ALA A 96 41.22 20.75 16.80
CA ALA A 96 40.38 21.68 17.57
C ALA A 96 38.88 21.29 17.60
N PRO A 97 38.04 21.88 18.49
CA PRO A 97 36.63 21.51 18.61
C PRO A 97 35.73 22.26 17.61
N GLY A 98 34.78 21.53 17.03
CA GLY A 98 33.57 22.09 16.40
C GLY A 98 33.35 21.69 14.95
N GLU A 99 32.58 20.63 14.75
CA GLU A 99 31.73 20.47 13.57
C GLU A 99 30.31 20.16 14.03
N ALA A 100 29.32 20.79 13.40
CA ALA A 100 27.91 20.63 13.73
C ALA A 100 27.36 19.39 13.01
N VAL A 101 26.52 18.60 13.71
CA VAL A 101 25.64 17.64 13.02
C VAL A 101 24.55 18.41 12.30
N ASP A 102 24.46 18.19 10.99
CA ASP A 102 23.60 18.92 10.07
C ASP A 102 22.13 18.54 10.27
N ALA A 103 21.28 19.55 10.48
CA ALA A 103 19.87 19.38 10.84
C ALA A 103 18.98 19.59 9.62
N ALA A 104 18.87 18.57 8.76
CA ALA A 104 18.05 18.63 7.55
C ALA A 104 17.35 17.28 7.24
N LYS A 105 16.15 17.08 7.79
CA LYS A 105 15.14 16.14 7.25
C LYS A 105 14.09 16.95 6.47
N PRO A 106 13.60 16.50 5.28
CA PRO A 106 12.61 17.23 4.51
C PRO A 106 11.24 17.32 5.22
N PRO A 107 10.36 18.27 4.83
CA PRO A 107 9.03 18.39 5.42
C PRO A 107 8.00 17.47 4.72
N GLY A 108 7.14 16.81 5.52
CA GLY A 108 5.87 16.22 5.06
C GLY A 108 5.66 14.76 5.49
N GLY A 109 4.45 14.45 5.97
CA GLY A 109 3.98 13.08 6.23
C GLY A 109 4.14 12.57 7.65
N LEU A 110 3.06 12.63 8.44
CA LEU A 110 2.77 11.73 9.58
C LEU A 110 1.47 10.99 9.23
N PRO A 111 1.12 9.85 9.88
CA PRO A 111 1.78 9.24 11.06
C PRO A 111 2.13 7.72 10.96
N GLU A 112 2.99 7.22 11.88
CA GLU A 112 3.46 5.80 12.01
C GLU A 112 3.56 5.18 13.50
N SER A 113 3.67 3.83 13.71
CA SER A 113 3.48 2.90 14.91
C SER A 113 4.65 1.96 15.14
N ALA A 114 5.01 1.64 16.38
CA ALA A 114 5.81 0.46 16.72
C ALA A 114 7.21 0.39 16.13
N VAL A 115 8.18 0.25 17.02
CA VAL A 115 9.57 0.02 16.66
C VAL A 115 9.73 -1.42 16.17
N ILE A 116 10.18 -1.58 14.93
CA ILE A 116 10.52 -2.89 14.34
C ILE A 116 12.02 -3.04 14.13
N VAL A 117 12.51 -4.27 14.00
CA VAL A 117 13.89 -4.49 13.50
C VAL A 117 13.95 -4.16 11.99
N PRO A 118 14.80 -3.20 11.55
CA PRO A 118 14.87 -2.76 10.15
C PRO A 118 15.27 -3.91 9.19
N GLY A 119 16.15 -4.79 9.66
CA GLY A 119 16.79 -5.85 8.88
C GLY A 119 15.85 -6.96 8.35
N GLN A 120 15.75 -7.10 7.01
CA GLN A 120 15.03 -8.22 6.37
C GLN A 120 15.60 -9.59 6.79
N ASN A 121 16.92 -9.70 7.03
CA ASN A 121 17.56 -10.94 7.48
C ASN A 121 17.18 -11.35 8.91
N ARG A 122 16.52 -10.47 9.65
CA ARG A 122 16.02 -10.67 11.02
C ARG A 122 14.55 -11.07 11.05
N ARG A 123 13.86 -11.13 9.91
CA ARG A 123 12.47 -11.60 9.79
C ARG A 123 12.43 -13.11 9.53
N TRP A 124 11.39 -13.81 9.97
CA TRP A 124 11.24 -15.25 9.70
C TRP A 124 10.86 -15.53 8.23
N PRO A 125 11.49 -16.48 7.51
CA PRO A 125 11.18 -16.74 6.10
C PRO A 125 9.71 -17.11 5.94
N GLY A 126 8.99 -16.44 5.03
CA GLY A 126 7.57 -16.67 4.79
C GLY A 126 6.66 -16.50 6.02
N GLY A 127 7.13 -15.80 7.07
CA GLY A 127 6.39 -15.70 8.34
C GLY A 127 6.25 -17.02 9.10
N VAL A 128 7.04 -18.06 8.76
CA VAL A 128 7.00 -19.37 9.42
C VAL A 128 8.00 -19.38 10.57
N VAL A 129 7.53 -19.68 11.78
CA VAL A 129 8.37 -19.79 12.99
C VAL A 129 8.36 -21.24 13.48
N PRO A 130 9.38 -22.05 13.12
CA PRO A 130 9.52 -23.39 13.68
C PRO A 130 9.79 -23.30 15.18
N PHE A 131 9.14 -24.13 16.00
CA PHE A 131 9.35 -24.15 17.44
C PHE A 131 9.57 -25.55 18.03
N VAL A 132 10.25 -25.58 19.18
CA VAL A 132 10.39 -26.75 20.08
C VAL A 132 9.92 -26.34 21.47
N LEU A 133 9.20 -27.22 22.15
CA LEU A 133 8.88 -27.07 23.58
C LEU A 133 9.87 -27.91 24.38
N ASP A 134 10.75 -27.28 25.18
CA ASP A 134 11.68 -28.01 26.03
C ASP A 134 10.94 -28.86 27.08
N ASN A 135 11.57 -29.90 27.60
CA ASN A 135 11.00 -30.76 28.64
C ASN A 135 10.93 -30.05 30.01
N SER A 136 11.70 -28.98 30.23
CA SER A 136 11.65 -28.17 31.46
C SER A 136 10.30 -27.48 31.68
N LEU A 137 9.60 -27.09 30.61
CA LEU A 137 8.38 -26.29 30.67
C LEU A 137 7.30 -26.89 31.58
N THR A 138 6.89 -26.11 32.58
CA THR A 138 5.75 -26.41 33.45
C THR A 138 4.43 -26.57 32.66
N PRO A 139 3.43 -27.31 33.17
CA PRO A 139 2.12 -27.42 32.52
C PRO A 139 1.40 -26.07 32.32
N ALA A 140 1.61 -25.11 33.23
CA ALA A 140 1.10 -23.76 33.11
C ALA A 140 1.73 -23.02 31.92
N ALA A 141 3.07 -23.00 31.84
CA ALA A 141 3.80 -22.40 30.72
C ALA A 141 3.38 -23.03 29.37
N ARG A 142 3.23 -24.35 29.29
CA ARG A 142 2.73 -25.03 28.06
C ARG A 142 1.33 -24.56 27.65
N THR A 143 0.43 -24.36 28.60
CA THR A 143 -0.94 -23.88 28.34
C THR A 143 -0.93 -22.43 27.85
N ALA A 144 -0.09 -21.58 28.46
CA ALA A 144 0.14 -20.22 28.02
C ALA A 144 0.71 -20.14 26.58
N ILE A 145 1.73 -20.96 26.28
CA ILE A 145 2.34 -21.05 24.94
C ILE A 145 1.32 -21.48 23.88
N THR A 146 0.51 -22.51 24.13
CA THR A 146 -0.56 -22.91 23.19
C THR A 146 -1.55 -21.77 22.97
N GLY A 147 -2.08 -21.17 24.04
CA GLY A 147 -3.05 -20.07 23.91
C GLY A 147 -2.48 -18.79 23.28
N ALA A 148 -1.17 -18.57 23.37
CA ALA A 148 -0.46 -17.49 22.69
C ALA A 148 -0.23 -17.80 21.20
N ILE A 149 0.18 -19.03 20.85
CA ILE A 149 0.27 -19.49 19.46
C ILE A 149 -1.09 -19.37 18.77
N ASP A 150 -2.17 -19.85 19.41
CA ASP A 150 -3.54 -19.71 18.91
C ASP A 150 -3.92 -18.23 18.73
N HIS A 151 -3.49 -17.34 19.64
CA HIS A 151 -3.70 -15.89 19.49
C HIS A 151 -3.01 -15.36 18.22
N TRP A 152 -1.74 -15.69 18.03
CA TRP A 152 -0.95 -15.26 16.87
C TRP A 152 -1.50 -15.81 15.55
N HIS A 153 -1.98 -17.06 15.51
CA HIS A 153 -2.64 -17.64 14.32
C HIS A 153 -3.99 -17.00 14.00
N LEU A 154 -4.76 -16.58 15.02
CA LEU A 154 -6.06 -15.91 14.84
C LEU A 154 -5.93 -14.43 14.46
N ASN A 155 -4.81 -13.78 14.81
CA ASN A 155 -4.64 -12.33 14.74
C ASN A 155 -3.54 -11.87 13.78
N THR A 156 -2.70 -12.77 13.28
CA THR A 156 -1.69 -12.49 12.25
C THR A 156 -1.68 -13.59 11.19
N ARG A 157 -0.92 -13.42 10.10
CA ARG A 157 -0.68 -14.48 9.10
C ARG A 157 0.59 -15.29 9.35
N LEU A 158 1.25 -15.08 10.49
CA LEU A 158 2.42 -15.85 10.91
C LEU A 158 2.05 -17.29 11.27
N HIS A 159 2.92 -18.23 10.91
CA HIS A 159 2.69 -19.65 11.12
C HIS A 159 3.73 -20.24 12.07
N LEU A 160 3.45 -20.13 13.37
CA LEU A 160 4.19 -20.86 14.40
C LEU A 160 3.84 -22.34 14.33
N ARG A 161 4.82 -23.23 14.10
CA ARG A 161 4.59 -24.68 13.96
C ARG A 161 5.72 -25.54 14.56
N PRO A 162 5.45 -26.79 14.98
CA PRO A 162 6.50 -27.68 15.48
C PRO A 162 7.65 -27.85 14.48
N ARG A 163 8.87 -27.90 15.01
CA ARG A 163 10.11 -28.06 14.22
C ARG A 163 10.18 -29.42 13.52
N THR A 164 10.68 -29.41 12.30
CA THR A 164 10.99 -30.56 11.44
C THR A 164 12.51 -30.68 11.21
N GLY A 165 12.96 -31.79 10.63
CA GLY A 165 14.38 -32.04 10.36
C GLY A 165 15.05 -31.11 9.34
N SER A 166 14.26 -30.42 8.51
CA SER A 166 14.74 -29.44 7.51
C SER A 166 14.98 -28.04 8.09
N ASP A 167 14.54 -27.77 9.32
CA ASP A 167 14.65 -26.43 9.90
C ASP A 167 16.07 -26.16 10.42
N ALA A 168 16.75 -25.23 9.75
CA ALA A 168 18.06 -24.71 10.15
C ALA A 168 18.00 -23.72 11.33
N GLN A 169 16.85 -23.08 11.54
CA GLN A 169 16.61 -22.00 12.52
C GLN A 169 15.24 -22.19 13.17
N TRP A 170 15.12 -22.00 14.48
CA TRP A 170 13.89 -22.25 15.23
C TRP A 170 13.91 -21.60 16.62
N VAL A 171 12.72 -21.43 17.20
CA VAL A 171 12.50 -21.04 18.59
C VAL A 171 12.52 -22.27 19.51
N VAL A 172 13.11 -22.17 20.70
CA VAL A 172 12.97 -23.14 21.78
C VAL A 172 12.30 -22.46 22.97
N PHE A 173 11.06 -22.84 23.27
CA PHE A 173 10.41 -22.40 24.50
C PHE A 173 10.99 -23.17 25.69
N ARG A 174 11.43 -22.45 26.74
CA ARG A 174 12.06 -23.02 27.93
C ARG A 174 11.46 -22.47 29.23
N ASP A 175 11.46 -23.30 30.27
CA ASP A 175 11.17 -22.84 31.63
C ASP A 175 12.31 -21.94 32.14
N SER A 176 11.95 -20.88 32.85
CA SER A 176 12.87 -19.88 33.41
C SER A 176 12.23 -19.22 34.63
N ASN A 177 12.98 -18.38 35.34
CA ASN A 177 12.45 -17.53 36.41
C ASN A 177 11.76 -16.26 35.87
N GLN A 178 11.84 -15.99 34.56
CA GLN A 178 11.29 -14.81 33.91
C GLN A 178 10.65 -15.10 32.55
N CYS A 179 9.90 -14.11 32.04
CA CYS A 179 9.57 -13.98 30.62
C CYS A 179 10.77 -13.29 29.93
N SER A 180 11.20 -13.78 28.76
CA SER A 180 12.18 -13.06 27.91
C SER A 180 12.36 -13.70 26.53
N SER A 181 12.77 -12.89 25.55
CA SER A 181 12.89 -13.29 24.16
C SER A 181 13.95 -12.47 23.42
N TRP A 182 14.43 -12.98 22.30
CA TRP A 182 15.33 -12.24 21.41
C TRP A 182 14.53 -11.46 20.38
N VAL A 183 14.90 -10.21 20.09
CA VAL A 183 14.21 -9.46 19.02
C VAL A 183 14.62 -9.96 17.63
N GLY A 184 13.65 -10.52 16.92
CA GLY A 184 13.76 -11.10 15.59
C GLY A 184 14.47 -12.46 15.54
N ARG A 185 14.80 -12.90 14.32
CA ARG A 185 15.47 -14.16 13.99
C ARG A 185 16.99 -14.06 14.20
N GLN A 186 17.56 -14.88 15.07
CA GLN A 186 18.98 -14.82 15.44
C GLN A 186 19.95 -15.59 14.51
N GLY A 187 19.43 -16.31 13.51
CA GLY A 187 20.25 -17.05 12.55
C GLY A 187 20.61 -18.49 12.97
N SER A 188 20.22 -18.92 14.17
CA SER A 188 20.35 -20.30 14.66
C SER A 188 19.14 -20.68 15.52
N ALA A 189 19.29 -21.61 16.47
CA ALA A 189 18.29 -21.82 17.51
C ALA A 189 18.30 -20.62 18.48
N GLN A 190 17.13 -20.09 18.83
CA GLN A 190 16.99 -19.03 19.83
C GLN A 190 15.97 -19.43 20.90
N ASP A 191 16.21 -19.01 22.13
CA ASP A 191 15.33 -19.36 23.26
C ASP A 191 14.24 -18.29 23.45
N ILE A 192 13.03 -18.73 23.81
CA ILE A 192 12.02 -17.90 24.46
C ILE A 192 11.79 -18.48 25.85
N ASN A 193 12.04 -17.69 26.87
CA ASN A 193 11.91 -18.07 28.26
C ASN A 193 10.49 -17.76 28.73
N ILE A 194 9.79 -18.76 29.24
CA ILE A 194 8.42 -18.63 29.76
C ILE A 194 8.36 -19.27 31.16
N ALA A 195 8.42 -18.42 32.19
CA ALA A 195 8.15 -18.82 33.56
C ALA A 195 6.69 -19.24 33.77
N ALA A 196 6.43 -20.02 34.82
CA ALA A 196 5.08 -20.45 35.20
C ALA A 196 4.11 -19.28 35.47
N GLY A 197 4.63 -18.10 35.83
CA GLY A 197 3.85 -16.88 36.10
C GLY A 197 3.55 -16.01 34.87
N CYS A 198 4.22 -16.21 33.72
CA CYS A 198 4.08 -15.35 32.55
C CYS A 198 2.65 -15.29 31.99
N GLY A 199 1.89 -16.40 32.11
CA GLY A 199 0.55 -16.49 31.56
C GLY A 199 0.49 -16.27 30.04
N ARG A 200 -0.73 -16.17 29.50
CA ARG A 200 -0.94 -16.02 28.05
C ARG A 200 -0.44 -14.66 27.53
N GLY A 201 -0.64 -13.60 28.31
CA GLY A 201 -0.35 -12.22 27.93
C GLY A 201 1.13 -11.97 27.62
N ALA A 202 2.00 -12.16 28.61
CA ALA A 202 3.45 -12.10 28.40
C ALA A 202 3.89 -13.03 27.25
N THR A 203 3.35 -14.25 27.18
CA THR A 203 3.76 -15.19 26.11
C THR A 203 3.39 -14.70 24.69
N ILE A 204 2.33 -13.90 24.53
CA ILE A 204 2.02 -13.23 23.25
C ILE A 204 3.07 -12.14 22.96
N HIS A 205 3.44 -11.34 23.96
CA HIS A 205 4.45 -10.28 23.90
C HIS A 205 5.86 -10.83 23.58
N GLU A 206 6.29 -11.92 24.22
CA GLU A 206 7.58 -12.57 23.95
C GLU A 206 7.70 -13.15 22.54
N ILE A 207 6.58 -13.63 21.98
CA ILE A 207 6.51 -14.00 20.56
C ILE A 207 6.60 -12.74 19.69
N GLY A 208 6.03 -11.61 20.12
CA GLY A 208 6.19 -10.28 19.51
C GLY A 208 7.66 -9.89 19.31
N HIS A 209 8.48 -9.99 20.36
CA HIS A 209 9.93 -9.86 20.24
C HIS A 209 10.51 -10.87 19.25
N ALA A 210 10.21 -12.16 19.37
CA ALA A 210 10.76 -13.18 18.49
C ALA A 210 10.45 -12.98 17.00
N VAL A 211 9.31 -12.34 16.66
CA VAL A 211 8.94 -12.00 15.28
C VAL A 211 9.54 -10.67 14.81
N GLY A 212 10.00 -9.82 15.74
CA GLY A 212 10.85 -8.66 15.48
C GLY A 212 10.28 -7.30 15.92
N LEU A 213 9.31 -7.28 16.83
CA LEU A 213 8.83 -6.05 17.49
C LEU A 213 9.72 -5.70 18.68
N TRP A 214 10.07 -4.42 18.83
CA TRP A 214 10.62 -3.86 20.07
C TRP A 214 9.48 -3.25 20.90
N HIS A 215 9.81 -2.58 22.02
CA HIS A 215 8.84 -1.89 22.84
C HIS A 215 8.30 -0.59 22.21
N GLU A 216 7.00 -0.31 22.41
CA GLU A 216 6.36 0.92 21.94
C GLU A 216 6.90 2.16 22.69
N GLN A 217 7.23 2.05 23.98
CA GLN A 217 7.84 3.17 24.71
C GLN A 217 9.32 3.40 24.37
N SER A 218 9.91 2.67 23.43
CA SER A 218 11.31 2.84 23.00
C SER A 218 11.44 3.50 21.61
N ARG A 219 10.31 3.96 21.04
CA ARG A 219 10.24 4.71 19.77
C ARG A 219 11.04 6.00 19.75
N GLU A 220 11.53 6.37 18.56
CA GLU A 220 12.22 7.65 18.33
C GLU A 220 11.35 8.86 18.70
N ASP A 221 10.04 8.74 18.53
CA ASP A 221 9.12 9.86 18.59
C ASP A 221 8.18 9.86 19.81
N ARG A 222 8.36 8.88 20.72
CA ARG A 222 7.55 8.66 21.93
C ARG A 222 7.34 9.92 22.78
N ASP A 223 8.33 10.82 22.84
CA ASP A 223 8.34 11.97 23.76
C ASP A 223 7.26 13.01 23.36
N LYS A 224 6.68 12.89 22.16
CA LYS A 224 5.45 13.60 21.77
C LYS A 224 4.22 13.09 22.54
N PHE A 225 4.19 11.81 22.88
CA PHE A 225 3.02 11.05 23.35
C PHE A 225 3.09 10.70 24.85
N VAL A 226 4.27 10.39 25.38
CA VAL A 226 4.52 10.06 26.78
C VAL A 226 5.63 10.92 27.39
N SER A 227 5.65 11.00 28.71
CA SER A 227 6.73 11.59 29.52
C SER A 227 7.29 10.53 30.46
N ILE A 228 8.61 10.30 30.40
CA ILE A 228 9.32 9.42 31.31
C ILE A 228 9.66 10.18 32.61
N LEU A 229 9.14 9.68 33.74
CA LEU A 229 9.33 10.25 35.07
C LEU A 229 10.59 9.64 35.72
N TRP A 230 11.75 9.95 35.16
CA TRP A 230 13.06 9.39 35.51
C TRP A 230 13.35 9.30 37.02
N GLN A 231 12.92 10.29 37.81
CA GLN A 231 13.09 10.33 39.27
C GLN A 231 12.33 9.23 40.03
N ASN A 232 11.34 8.60 39.40
CA ASN A 232 10.53 7.53 39.99
C ASN A 232 11.05 6.13 39.63
N ILE A 233 11.99 6.00 38.67
CA ILE A 233 12.56 4.73 38.21
C ILE A 233 13.53 4.18 39.26
N GLN A 234 13.53 2.86 39.44
CA GLN A 234 14.47 2.17 40.33
C GLN A 234 15.93 2.36 39.88
N SER A 235 16.84 2.47 40.85
CA SER A 235 18.26 2.74 40.59
C SER A 235 18.88 1.66 39.69
N GLY A 236 19.52 2.08 38.60
CA GLY A 236 20.11 1.20 37.58
C GLY A 236 19.18 0.84 36.43
N GLN A 237 17.85 0.99 36.56
CA GLN A 237 16.86 0.54 35.57
C GLN A 237 16.48 1.60 34.53
N GLY A 238 17.19 2.73 34.47
CA GLY A 238 16.92 3.79 33.49
C GLY A 238 17.10 3.35 32.04
N HIS A 239 18.02 2.40 31.78
CA HIS A 239 18.29 1.87 30.44
C HIS A 239 17.11 1.13 29.80
N ASN A 240 16.10 0.73 30.59
CA ASN A 240 14.87 0.13 30.07
C ASN A 240 13.90 1.17 29.44
N PHE A 241 14.32 2.44 29.41
CA PHE A 241 13.58 3.58 28.86
C PHE A 241 14.44 4.40 27.90
N ASP A 242 15.50 3.82 27.31
CA ASP A 242 16.24 4.46 26.22
C ASP A 242 15.40 4.44 24.92
N GLN A 243 15.85 5.07 23.84
CA GLN A 243 15.15 5.11 22.55
C GLN A 243 15.99 4.45 21.46
N HIS A 244 15.34 3.72 20.54
CA HIS A 244 15.97 3.04 19.41
C HIS A 244 16.21 3.96 18.20
N ILE A 245 16.93 5.07 18.41
CA ILE A 245 17.19 6.14 17.42
C ILE A 245 18.17 5.73 16.29
N SER A 246 18.62 4.48 16.26
CA SER A 246 19.58 4.00 15.23
C SER A 246 19.42 2.53 14.82
N ASP A 247 18.49 1.83 15.46
CA ASP A 247 18.39 0.37 15.47
C ASP A 247 16.95 -0.15 15.43
N GLY A 248 15.98 0.76 15.33
CA GLY A 248 14.58 0.48 15.05
C GLY A 248 13.96 1.46 14.04
N ASP A 249 12.88 1.04 13.38
CA ASP A 249 12.04 1.88 12.50
C ASP A 249 10.59 1.93 13.02
N ASP A 250 9.87 3.06 12.87
CA ASP A 250 8.46 3.28 13.30
C ASP A 250 7.43 3.15 12.11
N ILE A 251 6.29 2.39 12.20
CA ILE A 251 5.30 1.95 11.12
C ILE A 251 3.73 1.86 11.47
N GLY A 252 2.81 2.86 11.28
CA GLY A 252 1.37 2.98 11.83
C GLY A 252 0.78 4.27 12.60
N GLU A 253 0.68 4.37 13.96
CA GLU A 253 0.50 5.55 14.90
C GLU A 253 1.06 5.28 16.35
N TYR A 254 1.26 6.23 17.29
CA TYR A 254 1.69 5.85 18.68
C TYR A 254 0.61 5.09 19.45
N ASP A 255 0.86 3.81 19.76
CA ASP A 255 -0.14 2.91 20.31
C ASP A 255 0.01 2.68 21.82
N PHE A 256 -0.64 3.55 22.60
CA PHE A 256 -0.78 3.38 24.05
C PHE A 256 -1.43 2.04 24.47
N GLY A 257 -2.09 1.32 23.57
CA GLY A 257 -2.72 0.02 23.79
C GLY A 257 -1.92 -1.17 23.25
N SER A 258 -0.74 -0.96 22.68
CA SER A 258 0.14 -2.03 22.19
C SER A 258 0.46 -3.03 23.30
N ILE A 259 0.50 -4.33 22.97
CA ILE A 259 0.99 -5.33 23.93
C ILE A 259 2.49 -5.17 24.21
N MET A 260 3.21 -4.46 23.33
CA MET A 260 4.62 -4.08 23.46
C MET A 260 4.81 -2.76 24.22
N HIS A 261 3.75 -2.14 24.78
CA HIS A 261 3.89 -0.97 25.64
C HIS A 261 4.04 -1.39 27.11
N TYR A 262 4.94 -0.75 27.84
CA TYR A 262 5.06 -0.88 29.31
C TYR A 262 3.83 -0.34 30.07
N GLY A 263 3.60 -0.90 31.26
CA GLY A 263 2.66 -0.33 32.22
C GLY A 263 3.14 1.02 32.77
N SER A 264 2.21 1.87 33.20
CA SER A 264 2.53 3.22 33.69
C SER A 264 3.43 3.25 34.94
N THR A 265 3.60 2.12 35.63
CA THR A 265 4.44 1.95 36.83
C THR A 265 5.62 1.00 36.63
N ALA A 266 5.93 0.60 35.38
CA ALA A 266 7.05 -0.29 35.06
C ALA A 266 8.37 0.21 35.67
N PHE A 267 9.15 -0.66 36.31
CA PHE A 267 10.38 -0.29 37.04
C PHE A 267 10.25 0.85 38.07
N GLY A 268 9.04 1.16 38.55
CA GLY A 268 8.82 2.21 39.52
C GLY A 268 9.32 1.87 40.91
N THR A 269 9.79 2.87 41.64
CA THR A 269 10.10 2.76 43.07
C THR A 269 8.81 2.55 43.87
N THR A 270 8.82 1.63 44.84
CA THR A 270 7.70 1.47 45.78
C THR A 270 7.71 2.58 46.83
N ASP A 271 6.61 3.30 46.97
CA ASP A 271 6.40 4.26 48.06
C ASP A 271 6.35 3.51 49.42
N PRO A 272 7.29 3.76 50.35
CA PRO A 272 7.30 3.09 51.66
C PRO A 272 6.10 3.39 52.55
N ALA A 273 5.36 4.48 52.28
CA ALA A 273 4.21 4.89 53.09
C ALA A 273 2.89 4.27 52.62
N THR A 274 2.71 4.05 51.31
CA THR A 274 1.47 3.50 50.75
C THR A 274 1.60 2.08 50.19
N GLY A 275 2.83 1.58 50.01
CA GLY A 275 3.12 0.28 49.39
C GLY A 275 2.83 0.23 47.88
N ARG A 276 2.55 1.37 47.25
CA ARG A 276 2.24 1.47 45.82
C ARG A 276 3.51 1.72 45.01
N THR A 277 3.58 1.13 43.81
CA THR A 277 4.62 1.43 42.83
C THR A 277 4.36 2.80 42.20
N ASN A 278 5.39 3.65 42.15
CA ASN A 278 5.30 4.98 41.56
C ASN A 278 5.17 4.93 40.03
N THR A 279 4.42 5.86 39.46
CA THR A 279 4.30 6.04 38.00
C THR A 279 5.64 6.46 37.40
N THR A 280 6.09 5.75 36.38
CA THR A 280 7.31 6.00 35.60
C THR A 280 7.00 6.49 34.19
N ILE A 281 5.83 6.14 33.63
CA ILE A 281 5.37 6.63 32.32
C ILE A 281 4.03 7.34 32.49
N SER A 282 3.96 8.60 32.09
CA SER A 282 2.72 9.39 32.04
C SER A 282 2.37 9.71 30.59
N PRO A 283 1.12 9.58 30.13
CA PRO A 283 0.75 10.05 28.81
C PRO A 283 0.66 11.59 28.81
N ASN A 284 1.03 12.20 27.69
CA ASN A 284 1.01 13.66 27.50
C ASN A 284 -0.39 14.17 27.12
N GLN A 285 -1.32 13.26 26.80
CA GLN A 285 -2.72 13.51 26.46
C GLN A 285 -3.62 12.48 27.18
N PRO A 286 -4.95 12.72 27.30
CA PRO A 286 -5.88 11.70 27.75
C PRO A 286 -5.82 10.46 26.85
N LEU A 287 -5.77 9.26 27.44
CA LEU A 287 -5.82 8.01 26.68
C LEU A 287 -7.15 7.88 25.92
N PRO A 288 -7.17 7.25 24.73
CA PRO A 288 -8.41 6.96 24.02
C PRO A 288 -9.38 6.11 24.86
N PRO A 289 -10.70 6.23 24.66
CA PRO A 289 -11.68 5.46 25.43
C PRO A 289 -11.45 3.95 25.34
N GLY A 290 -11.27 3.30 26.51
CA GLY A 290 -11.02 1.86 26.62
C GLY A 290 -9.56 1.43 26.47
N VAL A 291 -8.63 2.34 26.18
CA VAL A 291 -7.20 2.04 26.06
C VAL A 291 -6.48 2.13 27.41
N VAL A 292 -5.60 1.18 27.70
CA VAL A 292 -4.80 1.09 28.92
C VAL A 292 -3.35 0.72 28.57
N MET A 293 -2.39 1.56 28.98
CA MET A 293 -0.95 1.28 28.83
C MET A 293 -0.54 0.07 29.67
N GLY A 294 0.25 -0.84 29.08
CA GLY A 294 0.65 -2.09 29.74
C GLY A 294 -0.41 -3.19 29.71
N GLN A 295 -1.37 -3.13 28.79
CA GLN A 295 -2.33 -4.22 28.64
C GLN A 295 -1.62 -5.52 28.18
N ARG A 296 -2.09 -6.66 28.71
CA ARG A 296 -1.57 -8.01 28.40
C ARG A 296 -2.68 -8.96 27.95
N SER A 297 -3.71 -8.42 27.31
CA SER A 297 -4.89 -9.16 26.83
C SER A 297 -4.68 -9.79 25.46
N GLY A 298 -3.89 -9.16 24.59
CA GLY A 298 -3.57 -9.61 23.24
C GLY A 298 -3.03 -8.49 22.36
N LEU A 299 -2.63 -8.85 21.13
CA LEU A 299 -2.19 -7.90 20.10
C LEU A 299 -3.24 -6.82 19.81
N SER A 300 -2.81 -5.56 19.74
CA SER A 300 -3.63 -4.43 19.32
C SER A 300 -3.86 -4.41 17.80
N GLN A 301 -4.56 -3.40 17.29
CA GLN A 301 -4.60 -3.10 15.85
C GLN A 301 -3.23 -2.63 15.35
N SER A 302 -2.53 -1.82 16.17
CA SER A 302 -1.12 -1.42 16.00
C SER A 302 -0.19 -2.60 15.72
N ASP A 303 -0.11 -3.51 16.70
CA ASP A 303 0.80 -4.67 16.68
C ASP A 303 0.58 -5.55 15.43
N ARG A 304 -0.69 -5.77 15.05
CA ARG A 304 -1.07 -6.54 13.86
C ARG A 304 -0.66 -5.83 12.57
N GLY A 305 -0.85 -4.51 12.50
CA GLY A 305 -0.42 -3.68 11.37
C GLY A 305 1.09 -3.73 11.14
N ALA A 306 1.88 -3.51 12.20
CA ALA A 306 3.34 -3.56 12.15
C ALA A 306 3.85 -4.94 11.67
N VAL A 307 3.32 -6.03 12.25
CA VAL A 307 3.65 -7.40 11.80
C VAL A 307 3.25 -7.62 10.34
N ALA A 308 2.07 -7.15 9.92
CA ALA A 308 1.62 -7.32 8.56
C ALA A 308 2.45 -6.53 7.54
N TRP A 309 3.00 -5.38 7.92
CA TRP A 309 3.99 -4.63 7.12
C TRP A 309 5.33 -5.36 7.07
N MET A 310 5.86 -5.78 8.22
CA MET A 310 7.12 -6.53 8.31
C MET A 310 7.10 -7.80 7.43
N TYR A 311 5.98 -8.50 7.42
CA TYR A 311 5.81 -9.76 6.69
C TYR A 311 4.97 -9.61 5.41
N GLY A 312 4.92 -8.41 4.80
CA GLY A 312 4.02 -8.07 3.68
C GLY A 312 3.96 -9.08 2.52
N ALA A 313 5.05 -9.81 2.24
CA ALA A 313 5.11 -10.85 1.21
C ALA A 313 4.18 -12.06 1.45
N ILE A 314 3.68 -12.29 2.68
CA ILE A 314 2.72 -13.36 2.98
C ILE A 314 1.27 -12.96 2.69
N TYR A 315 1.03 -11.70 2.33
CA TYR A 315 -0.27 -11.13 2.01
C TYR A 315 -0.47 -11.01 0.48
N PRO A 316 -1.72 -11.10 0.01
CA PRO A 316 -2.11 -10.72 -1.34
C PRO A 316 -1.63 -9.31 -1.70
N ASN A 317 -1.06 -9.17 -2.90
CA ASN A 317 -0.63 -7.92 -3.51
C ASN A 317 -0.75 -8.02 -5.05
N PRO A 318 -0.52 -6.93 -5.83
CA PRO A 318 -0.78 -6.92 -7.27
C PRO A 318 0.13 -7.83 -8.11
N SER A 319 1.29 -8.25 -7.60
CA SER A 319 2.18 -9.17 -8.35
C SER A 319 1.90 -10.65 -8.07
N ASN A 320 1.06 -10.97 -7.08
CA ASN A 320 0.72 -12.35 -6.71
C ASN A 320 -0.79 -12.62 -6.59
N THR A 321 -1.62 -11.73 -7.16
CA THR A 321 -3.09 -11.83 -7.17
C THR A 321 -3.63 -11.44 -8.54
N TRP A 322 -4.40 -12.33 -9.17
CA TRP A 322 -5.04 -12.12 -10.47
C TRP A 322 -6.56 -12.13 -10.33
N LEU A 323 -7.23 -11.26 -11.08
CA LEU A 323 -8.68 -11.16 -11.14
C LEU A 323 -9.22 -11.94 -12.34
N GLY A 324 -10.39 -12.56 -12.19
CA GLY A 324 -11.02 -13.31 -13.28
C GLY A 324 -12.33 -13.98 -12.90
N ARG A 325 -12.85 -14.81 -13.80
CA ARG A 325 -13.99 -15.74 -13.61
C ARG A 325 -13.49 -17.18 -13.74
N PHE A 326 -12.59 -17.60 -12.86
CA PHE A 326 -11.94 -18.92 -12.89
C PHE A 326 -12.93 -20.09 -12.73
N GLN A 327 -14.14 -19.86 -12.21
CA GLN A 327 -15.24 -20.86 -12.17
C GLN A 327 -16.42 -20.59 -13.12
N GLY A 328 -16.31 -19.60 -14.01
CA GLY A 328 -17.40 -19.23 -14.93
C GLY A 328 -18.68 -18.74 -14.26
N GLN A 329 -18.67 -18.46 -12.96
CA GLN A 329 -19.82 -17.88 -12.27
C GLN A 329 -19.89 -16.36 -12.54
N PRO A 330 -21.08 -15.75 -12.42
CA PRO A 330 -21.19 -14.29 -12.35
C PRO A 330 -20.34 -13.74 -11.19
N GLY A 331 -19.67 -12.63 -11.47
CA GLY A 331 -18.81 -11.92 -10.53
C GLY A 331 -17.32 -12.26 -10.63
N THR A 332 -16.49 -11.36 -10.10
CA THR A 332 -15.02 -11.41 -10.10
C THR A 332 -14.50 -12.21 -8.92
N GLU A 333 -13.50 -13.04 -9.18
CA GLU A 333 -12.81 -13.92 -8.23
C GLU A 333 -11.34 -13.51 -8.11
N LEU A 334 -10.72 -13.77 -6.96
CA LEU A 334 -9.29 -13.52 -6.72
C LEU A 334 -8.53 -14.83 -6.71
N LEU A 335 -7.66 -15.05 -7.68
CA LEU A 335 -6.67 -16.12 -7.62
C LEU A 335 -5.37 -15.57 -7.04
N HIS A 336 -4.98 -16.01 -5.86
CA HIS A 336 -3.78 -15.58 -5.14
C HIS A 336 -2.76 -16.70 -5.02
N TYR A 337 -1.49 -16.45 -5.34
CA TYR A 337 -0.38 -17.34 -4.99
C TYR A 337 0.32 -16.83 -3.73
N SER A 338 0.46 -17.70 -2.73
CA SER A 338 1.22 -17.40 -1.50
C SER A 338 2.60 -18.07 -1.58
N PRO A 339 3.68 -17.35 -1.91
CA PRO A 339 5.00 -17.96 -2.12
C PRO A 339 5.54 -18.60 -0.85
N ALA A 340 5.32 -17.94 0.29
CA ALA A 340 5.59 -18.44 1.64
C ALA A 340 4.95 -19.80 1.98
N ARG A 341 3.92 -20.22 1.23
CA ARG A 341 3.21 -21.50 1.38
C ARG A 341 3.32 -22.39 0.14
N HIS A 342 3.95 -21.93 -0.93
CA HIS A 342 4.04 -22.56 -2.24
C HIS A 342 2.65 -22.93 -2.86
N HIS A 343 1.59 -22.23 -2.46
CA HIS A 343 0.20 -22.67 -2.65
C HIS A 343 -0.70 -21.57 -3.23
N TRP A 344 -1.61 -21.98 -4.11
CA TRP A 344 -2.65 -21.17 -4.73
C TRP A 344 -3.95 -21.18 -3.93
N TYR A 345 -4.58 -20.02 -3.79
CA TYR A 345 -5.84 -19.80 -3.09
C TYR A 345 -6.80 -19.09 -4.04
N LEU A 346 -8.04 -19.55 -4.10
CA LEU A 346 -9.12 -18.86 -4.82
C LEU A 346 -10.08 -18.24 -3.80
N GLY A 347 -10.21 -16.92 -3.86
CA GLY A 347 -11.20 -16.12 -3.15
C GLY A 347 -12.45 -15.92 -4.01
N GLN A 348 -13.62 -16.30 -3.51
CA GLN A 348 -14.90 -16.20 -4.20
C GLN A 348 -16.00 -15.68 -3.29
N THR A 349 -16.88 -14.83 -3.80
CA THR A 349 -18.04 -14.36 -3.04
C THR A 349 -19.16 -15.40 -3.02
N VAL A 350 -19.39 -15.98 -1.85
CA VAL A 350 -20.48 -16.93 -1.57
C VAL A 350 -21.44 -16.29 -0.57
N ASN A 351 -22.71 -16.11 -0.95
CA ASN A 351 -23.74 -15.43 -0.14
C ASN A 351 -23.31 -14.01 0.34
N GLY A 352 -22.60 -13.26 -0.53
CA GLY A 352 -22.09 -11.93 -0.19
C GLY A 352 -20.83 -11.93 0.69
N THR A 353 -20.30 -13.10 1.05
CA THR A 353 -19.05 -13.25 1.81
C THR A 353 -17.97 -13.89 0.94
N MET A 354 -16.82 -13.25 0.78
CA MET A 354 -15.63 -13.82 0.16
C MET A 354 -15.04 -14.94 1.04
N ASP A 355 -15.07 -16.17 0.51
CA ASP A 355 -14.43 -17.36 1.09
C ASP A 355 -13.18 -17.71 0.28
N PHE A 356 -12.11 -18.14 0.96
CA PHE A 356 -10.84 -18.51 0.33
C PHE A 356 -10.53 -19.99 0.57
N ARG A 357 -10.34 -20.72 -0.52
CA ARG A 357 -9.93 -22.13 -0.47
C ARG A 357 -8.62 -22.37 -1.20
N GLY A 358 -7.83 -23.31 -0.69
CA GLY A 358 -6.66 -23.81 -1.41
C GLY A 358 -7.09 -24.56 -2.68
N VAL A 359 -6.56 -24.14 -3.84
CA VAL A 359 -6.88 -24.76 -5.15
C VAL A 359 -5.72 -25.52 -5.77
N GLY A 360 -4.48 -25.37 -5.30
CA GLY A 360 -3.39 -26.22 -5.74
C GLY A 360 -2.01 -25.82 -5.21
N ASP A 361 -1.09 -26.78 -5.19
CA ASP A 361 0.33 -26.59 -4.90
C ASP A 361 1.10 -26.34 -6.23
N THR A 362 2.27 -25.70 -6.13
CA THR A 362 3.22 -25.49 -7.23
C THR A 362 4.38 -26.48 -7.26
N THR A 363 4.42 -27.47 -6.35
CA THR A 363 5.48 -28.49 -6.27
C THR A 363 5.83 -29.12 -7.63
N GLY A 364 6.91 -28.61 -8.23
CA GLY A 364 7.40 -29.01 -9.55
C GLY A 364 7.83 -27.83 -10.46
N PHE A 365 7.26 -26.63 -10.27
CA PHE A 365 7.47 -25.46 -11.16
C PHE A 365 8.37 -24.35 -10.57
N GLY A 366 8.94 -24.61 -9.40
CA GLY A 366 9.64 -23.61 -8.59
C GLY A 366 8.68 -22.59 -7.96
N ASP A 367 9.26 -21.68 -7.19
CA ASP A 367 8.51 -20.58 -6.58
C ASP A 367 8.29 -19.48 -7.63
N LEU A 368 7.10 -18.88 -7.64
CA LEU A 368 6.77 -17.78 -8.56
C LEU A 368 7.47 -16.45 -8.19
N ASP A 369 8.31 -16.47 -7.14
CA ASP A 369 9.18 -15.37 -6.73
C ASP A 369 10.39 -15.15 -7.67
N ASP A 370 10.52 -15.93 -8.73
CA ASP A 370 11.53 -15.71 -9.79
C ASP A 370 11.21 -14.52 -10.72
N GLY A 371 10.09 -13.84 -10.50
CA GLY A 371 9.69 -12.64 -11.22
C GLY A 371 9.11 -12.93 -12.61
N ARG A 372 8.72 -14.17 -12.91
CA ARG A 372 8.04 -14.49 -14.17
C ARG A 372 6.67 -13.76 -14.24
N PRO A 373 6.31 -13.15 -15.38
CA PRO A 373 4.96 -12.70 -15.64
C PRO A 373 3.99 -13.88 -15.70
N ILE A 374 2.76 -13.60 -15.30
CA ILE A 374 1.62 -14.52 -15.34
C ILE A 374 0.47 -13.75 -15.96
N TRP A 375 -0.15 -14.35 -16.97
CA TRP A 375 -1.27 -13.79 -17.71
C TRP A 375 -2.55 -14.56 -17.42
N THR A 376 -3.69 -13.90 -17.62
CA THR A 376 -5.01 -14.47 -17.42
C THR A 376 -5.94 -14.13 -18.58
N GLY A 377 -6.79 -15.07 -18.96
CA GLY A 377 -7.75 -14.94 -20.07
C GLY A 377 -8.41 -16.28 -20.37
N ASP A 378 -9.46 -16.30 -21.19
CA ASP A 378 -10.13 -17.55 -21.61
C ASP A 378 -9.35 -18.21 -22.77
N PHE A 379 -8.18 -18.77 -22.48
CA PHE A 379 -7.34 -19.41 -23.50
C PHE A 379 -7.97 -20.73 -24.01
N THR A 380 -8.77 -21.41 -23.16
CA THR A 380 -9.46 -22.66 -23.53
C THR A 380 -10.79 -22.45 -24.25
N GLY A 381 -11.34 -21.25 -24.26
CA GLY A 381 -12.65 -20.91 -24.82
C GLY A 381 -13.78 -21.69 -24.16
N ASP A 382 -13.69 -21.90 -22.84
CA ASP A 382 -14.71 -22.58 -22.03
C ASP A 382 -15.61 -21.61 -21.23
N GLY A 383 -15.33 -20.31 -21.32
CA GLY A 383 -16.01 -19.23 -20.62
C GLY A 383 -15.39 -18.92 -19.25
N HIS A 384 -14.31 -19.58 -18.86
CA HIS A 384 -13.60 -19.33 -17.61
C HIS A 384 -12.32 -18.52 -17.85
N THR A 385 -11.81 -17.91 -16.78
CA THR A 385 -10.45 -17.36 -16.79
C THR A 385 -9.44 -18.47 -16.51
N ASP A 386 -8.55 -18.73 -17.46
CA ASP A 386 -7.38 -19.59 -17.31
C ASP A 386 -6.15 -18.78 -16.88
N VAL A 387 -5.11 -19.47 -16.41
CA VAL A 387 -3.81 -18.91 -16.03
C VAL A 387 -2.73 -19.37 -17.01
N LEU A 388 -1.89 -18.47 -17.50
CA LEU A 388 -0.79 -18.81 -18.39
C LEU A 388 0.53 -18.23 -17.88
N PHE A 389 1.60 -19.03 -17.91
CA PHE A 389 2.96 -18.55 -17.69
C PHE A 389 3.98 -19.28 -18.57
N TYR A 390 5.15 -18.69 -18.74
CA TYR A 390 6.34 -19.35 -19.26
C TYR A 390 7.38 -19.53 -18.13
N TYR A 391 8.02 -20.69 -18.06
CA TYR A 391 8.98 -21.02 -17.01
C TYR A 391 10.43 -21.02 -17.55
N PRO A 392 11.30 -20.11 -17.08
CA PRO A 392 12.70 -20.09 -17.51
C PRO A 392 13.51 -21.33 -17.12
N GLY A 393 13.03 -22.15 -16.17
CA GLY A 393 13.73 -23.35 -15.71
C GLY A 393 13.65 -24.54 -16.68
N ASP A 394 12.66 -24.57 -17.57
CA ASP A 394 12.46 -25.66 -18.55
C ASP A 394 12.16 -25.18 -19.98
N ASP A 395 12.17 -23.87 -20.22
CA ASP A 395 11.86 -23.20 -21.49
C ASP A 395 10.44 -23.43 -22.04
N ASN A 396 9.48 -23.77 -21.18
CA ASN A 396 8.12 -24.14 -21.60
C ASN A 396 7.02 -23.15 -21.17
N TRP A 397 5.91 -23.17 -21.91
CA TRP A 397 4.64 -22.53 -21.58
C TRP A 397 3.69 -23.51 -20.89
N TRP A 398 3.11 -23.06 -19.78
CA TRP A 398 2.25 -23.84 -18.89
C TRP A 398 0.90 -23.15 -18.72
N LEU A 399 -0.17 -23.90 -19.00
CA LEU A 399 -1.56 -23.47 -18.86
C LEU A 399 -2.16 -24.09 -17.59
N GLY A 400 -2.66 -23.25 -16.70
CA GLY A 400 -3.40 -23.62 -15.49
C GLY A 400 -4.89 -23.43 -15.69
N THR A 401 -5.64 -24.53 -15.67
CA THR A 401 -7.12 -24.51 -15.77
C THR A 401 -7.73 -24.97 -14.45
N LEU A 402 -8.76 -24.28 -13.96
CA LEU A 402 -9.38 -24.57 -12.66
C LEU A 402 -10.58 -25.54 -12.82
N GLN A 403 -10.33 -26.84 -12.60
CA GLN A 403 -11.33 -27.88 -12.80
C GLN A 403 -11.75 -28.52 -11.47
N ASN A 404 -13.06 -28.60 -11.21
CA ASN A 404 -13.62 -29.15 -9.97
C ASN A 404 -13.05 -28.49 -8.68
N GLY A 405 -12.68 -27.21 -8.76
CA GLY A 405 -12.07 -26.47 -7.64
C GLY A 405 -10.61 -26.79 -7.38
N GLN A 406 -9.90 -27.43 -8.32
CA GLN A 406 -8.46 -27.65 -8.27
C GLN A 406 -7.77 -27.14 -9.54
N LEU A 407 -6.61 -26.51 -9.38
CA LEU A 407 -5.83 -25.93 -10.47
C LEU A 407 -4.96 -27.03 -11.11
N THR A 408 -5.08 -27.20 -12.42
CA THR A 408 -4.42 -28.28 -13.17
C THR A 408 -3.53 -27.69 -14.25
N TRP A 409 -2.25 -28.10 -14.23
CA TRP A 409 -1.21 -27.56 -15.12
C TRP A 409 -0.96 -28.47 -16.33
N SER A 410 -1.02 -27.88 -17.52
CA SER A 410 -0.72 -28.55 -18.78
C SER A 410 0.45 -27.87 -19.49
N LEU A 411 1.42 -28.66 -19.95
CA LEU A 411 2.47 -28.23 -20.87
C LEU A 411 1.83 -27.99 -22.24
N ILE A 412 1.76 -26.73 -22.69
CA ILE A 412 1.14 -26.37 -23.97
C ILE A 412 2.14 -26.04 -25.08
N GLY A 413 3.41 -25.79 -24.76
CA GLY A 413 4.40 -25.47 -25.78
C GLY A 413 5.71 -24.94 -25.20
N ASN A 414 6.53 -24.35 -26.07
CA ASN A 414 7.80 -23.73 -25.73
C ASN A 414 8.06 -22.50 -26.62
N THR A 415 9.19 -21.84 -26.40
CA THR A 415 9.63 -20.64 -27.14
C THR A 415 10.63 -20.97 -28.25
N ALA A 416 10.55 -22.17 -28.84
CA ALA A 416 11.51 -22.62 -29.86
C ALA A 416 11.58 -21.66 -31.06
N GLY A 417 12.67 -20.90 -31.14
CA GLY A 417 12.90 -19.83 -32.13
C GLY A 417 13.12 -18.43 -31.52
N PHE A 418 12.60 -18.19 -30.32
CA PHE A 418 12.65 -16.88 -29.64
C PHE A 418 13.65 -16.79 -28.48
N GLY A 419 14.22 -17.93 -28.04
CA GLY A 419 15.12 -18.00 -26.90
C GLY A 419 14.39 -17.90 -25.55
N HIS A 420 15.08 -17.42 -24.51
CA HIS A 420 14.47 -17.22 -23.19
C HIS A 420 13.53 -16.01 -23.23
N ALA A 421 12.23 -16.25 -23.38
CA ALA A 421 11.27 -15.22 -23.80
C ALA A 421 10.90 -14.15 -22.75
N ILE A 422 11.49 -14.19 -21.54
CA ILE A 422 11.28 -13.13 -20.53
C ILE A 422 12.52 -12.28 -20.25
N ASN A 423 13.73 -12.79 -20.53
CA ASN A 423 14.97 -12.18 -20.05
C ASN A 423 15.43 -10.94 -20.86
N SER A 424 14.59 -10.39 -21.74
CA SER A 424 15.01 -9.40 -22.75
C SER A 424 14.00 -8.26 -23.00
N ALA A 425 13.24 -7.85 -21.98
CA ALA A 425 12.25 -6.77 -22.06
C ALA A 425 11.18 -7.00 -23.16
N PHE A 426 10.72 -8.24 -23.29
CA PHE A 426 9.55 -8.58 -24.09
C PHE A 426 8.29 -7.98 -23.43
N LEU A 427 7.45 -7.35 -24.25
CA LEU A 427 6.12 -6.91 -23.85
C LEU A 427 5.11 -7.91 -24.43
N PHE A 428 4.22 -8.40 -23.56
CA PHE A 428 3.19 -9.38 -23.88
C PHE A 428 1.82 -8.81 -23.51
N TRP A 429 0.83 -9.04 -24.37
CA TRP A 429 -0.56 -8.68 -24.16
C TRP A 429 -1.45 -9.90 -24.39
N THR A 430 -2.62 -9.92 -23.77
CA THR A 430 -3.57 -11.01 -23.88
C THR A 430 -4.98 -10.48 -24.06
N GLY A 431 -5.74 -11.10 -24.96
CA GLY A 431 -7.07 -10.68 -25.39
C GLY A 431 -7.52 -11.52 -26.60
N ASP A 432 -8.76 -11.34 -27.04
CA ASP A 432 -9.31 -11.98 -28.23
C ASP A 432 -9.00 -11.13 -29.47
N PHE A 433 -7.78 -11.25 -29.99
CA PHE A 433 -7.34 -10.50 -31.17
C PHE A 433 -7.95 -11.07 -32.46
N SER A 434 -8.30 -12.37 -32.48
CA SER A 434 -8.86 -13.04 -33.65
C SER A 434 -10.38 -12.93 -33.81
N GLY A 435 -11.10 -12.55 -32.74
CA GLY A 435 -12.56 -12.48 -32.69
C GLY A 435 -13.22 -13.87 -32.62
N ASP A 436 -12.51 -14.89 -32.12
CA ASP A 436 -13.00 -16.28 -32.05
C ASP A 436 -13.58 -16.66 -30.67
N GLY A 437 -13.55 -15.72 -29.72
CA GLY A 437 -14.01 -15.87 -28.35
C GLY A 437 -12.96 -16.38 -27.37
N ARG A 438 -11.68 -16.49 -27.78
CA ARG A 438 -10.58 -17.01 -26.96
C ARG A 438 -9.54 -15.93 -26.72
N ALA A 439 -8.92 -15.95 -25.55
CA ALA A 439 -7.70 -15.20 -25.33
C ALA A 439 -6.52 -15.81 -26.11
N GLU A 440 -5.74 -14.94 -26.76
CA GLU A 440 -4.44 -15.27 -27.34
C GLU A 440 -3.32 -14.49 -26.68
N VAL A 441 -2.07 -14.83 -27.00
CA VAL A 441 -0.87 -14.11 -26.54
C VAL A 441 -0.27 -13.32 -27.70
N LEU A 442 -0.30 -11.99 -27.63
CA LEU A 442 0.38 -11.11 -28.57
C LEU A 442 1.71 -10.63 -27.98
N PHE A 443 2.79 -10.67 -28.77
CA PHE A 443 4.05 -10.02 -28.40
C PHE A 443 4.82 -9.48 -29.60
N ASN A 444 5.73 -8.54 -29.34
CA ASN A 444 6.76 -8.13 -30.30
C ASN A 444 8.10 -8.75 -29.91
N TYR A 445 8.80 -9.40 -30.85
CA TYR A 445 10.10 -9.99 -30.61
C TYR A 445 11.22 -8.99 -30.96
N PRO A 446 12.05 -8.53 -30.00
CA PRO A 446 13.13 -7.59 -30.30
C PRO A 446 14.24 -8.18 -31.20
N GLY A 447 14.34 -9.50 -31.29
CA GLY A 447 15.38 -10.19 -32.08
C GLY A 447 15.18 -10.12 -33.60
N ASP A 448 13.95 -9.95 -34.07
CA ASP A 448 13.61 -9.80 -35.50
C ASP A 448 12.73 -8.58 -35.82
N GLY A 449 12.19 -7.89 -34.79
CA GLY A 449 11.30 -6.74 -34.93
C GLY A 449 9.84 -7.10 -35.28
N ASN A 450 9.49 -8.38 -35.26
CA ASN A 450 8.20 -8.87 -35.71
C ASN A 450 7.16 -9.01 -34.59
N TRP A 451 5.89 -8.90 -34.96
CA TRP A 451 4.74 -9.21 -34.10
C TRP A 451 4.29 -10.65 -34.31
N TRP A 452 4.09 -11.35 -33.19
CA TRP A 452 3.78 -12.77 -33.14
C TRP A 452 2.52 -13.00 -32.30
N LEU A 453 1.56 -13.74 -32.85
CA LEU A 453 0.34 -14.17 -32.16
C LEU A 453 0.46 -15.64 -31.76
N GLY A 454 0.24 -15.92 -30.48
CA GLY A 454 0.19 -17.25 -29.89
C GLY A 454 -1.23 -17.70 -29.67
N THR A 455 -1.73 -18.58 -30.54
CA THR A 455 -3.09 -19.14 -30.44
C THR A 455 -3.02 -20.57 -29.90
N LEU A 456 -3.87 -20.91 -28.94
CA LEU A 456 -4.00 -22.27 -28.40
C LEU A 456 -4.85 -23.14 -29.33
N GLN A 457 -4.22 -24.08 -30.04
CA GLN A 457 -4.90 -24.98 -30.97
C GLN A 457 -4.68 -26.43 -30.56
N ASN A 458 -5.76 -27.18 -30.33
CA ASN A 458 -5.73 -28.59 -29.88
C ASN A 458 -4.86 -28.83 -28.63
N GLY A 459 -4.84 -27.86 -27.70
CA GLY A 459 -4.01 -27.91 -26.48
C GLY A 459 -2.53 -27.60 -26.69
N GLN A 460 -2.14 -27.08 -27.86
CA GLN A 460 -0.78 -26.61 -28.12
C GLN A 460 -0.74 -25.14 -28.53
N LEU A 461 0.22 -24.39 -27.99
CA LEU A 461 0.45 -22.99 -28.34
C LEU A 461 1.18 -22.90 -29.68
N THR A 462 0.56 -22.22 -30.65
CA THR A 462 1.11 -22.06 -32.01
C THR A 462 1.39 -20.59 -32.32
N TRP A 463 2.61 -20.31 -32.77
CA TRP A 463 3.08 -18.95 -33.03
C TRP A 463 2.97 -18.58 -34.51
N SER A 464 2.20 -17.53 -34.81
CA SER A 464 2.01 -17.00 -36.15
C SER A 464 2.64 -15.62 -36.30
N LEU A 465 3.41 -15.40 -37.37
CA LEU A 465 3.93 -14.09 -37.75
C LEU A 465 2.78 -13.24 -38.31
N ILE A 466 2.34 -12.22 -37.57
CA ILE A 466 1.22 -11.35 -37.97
C ILE A 466 1.64 -9.98 -38.49
N GLY A 467 2.88 -9.53 -38.25
CA GLY A 467 3.32 -8.21 -38.71
C GLY A 467 4.73 -7.84 -38.23
N ASN A 468 5.09 -6.56 -38.36
CA ASN A 468 6.37 -6.02 -37.88
C ASN A 468 6.24 -4.56 -37.39
N THR A 469 7.30 -4.03 -36.79
CA THR A 469 7.39 -2.66 -36.28
C THR A 469 8.02 -1.66 -37.26
N ALA A 470 8.07 -1.96 -38.57
CA ALA A 470 8.75 -1.11 -39.54
C ALA A 470 8.14 0.31 -39.58
N GLY A 471 8.90 1.29 -39.08
CA GLY A 471 8.48 2.69 -38.92
C GLY A 471 8.39 3.14 -37.46
N PHE A 472 8.15 2.23 -36.51
CA PHE A 472 7.87 2.53 -35.11
C PHE A 472 9.06 2.40 -34.15
N GLY A 473 10.22 1.96 -34.64
CA GLY A 473 11.40 1.72 -33.82
C GLY A 473 11.24 0.52 -32.87
N ALA A 474 12.06 0.48 -31.82
CA ALA A 474 11.92 -0.53 -30.77
C ALA A 474 10.84 -0.10 -29.76
N LEU A 475 10.00 -1.06 -29.34
CA LEU A 475 8.86 -0.80 -28.44
C LEU A 475 9.22 -0.81 -26.96
N ASN A 476 10.45 -1.19 -26.61
CA ASN A 476 10.98 -1.18 -25.25
C ASN A 476 11.53 0.21 -24.83
N ASP A 477 11.06 1.28 -25.48
CA ASP A 477 11.43 2.68 -25.19
C ASP A 477 10.56 3.33 -24.09
N GLY A 478 9.70 2.54 -23.44
CA GLY A 478 8.82 2.99 -22.36
C GLY A 478 7.57 3.72 -22.84
N ARG A 479 7.26 3.71 -24.15
CA ARG A 479 5.96 4.20 -24.62
C ARG A 479 4.81 3.36 -24.02
N PRO A 480 3.67 3.97 -23.69
CA PRO A 480 2.49 3.22 -23.29
C PRO A 480 1.80 2.57 -24.49
N ILE A 481 1.25 1.37 -24.27
CA ILE A 481 0.55 0.54 -25.26
C ILE A 481 -0.66 -0.07 -24.54
N TRP A 482 -1.85 0.08 -25.12
CA TRP A 482 -3.12 -0.41 -24.58
C TRP A 482 -3.77 -1.41 -25.53
N THR A 483 -4.63 -2.26 -24.96
CA THR A 483 -5.42 -3.25 -25.69
C THR A 483 -6.88 -3.20 -25.25
N GLY A 484 -7.79 -3.31 -26.20
CA GLY A 484 -9.24 -3.22 -25.99
C GLY A 484 -9.97 -3.14 -27.34
N ASP A 485 -11.29 -3.27 -27.35
CA ASP A 485 -12.10 -3.12 -28.56
C ASP A 485 -12.30 -1.62 -28.87
N PHE A 486 -11.32 -1.00 -29.52
CA PHE A 486 -11.39 0.43 -29.88
C PHE A 486 -12.28 0.66 -31.12
N THR A 487 -12.42 -0.35 -31.99
CA THR A 487 -13.21 -0.26 -33.22
C THR A 487 -14.68 -0.64 -33.07
N GLY A 488 -15.08 -1.28 -31.97
CA GLY A 488 -16.42 -1.77 -31.70
C GLY A 488 -16.80 -2.98 -32.56
N ASP A 489 -15.80 -3.75 -33.04
CA ASP A 489 -16.01 -4.90 -33.92
C ASP A 489 -16.01 -6.26 -33.19
N GLY A 490 -15.76 -6.23 -31.87
CA GLY A 490 -15.68 -7.41 -31.00
C GLY A 490 -14.27 -7.99 -30.86
N HIS A 491 -13.27 -7.44 -31.56
CA HIS A 491 -11.88 -7.86 -31.45
C HIS A 491 -11.11 -7.02 -30.43
N THR A 492 -10.02 -7.58 -29.90
CA THR A 492 -9.01 -6.82 -29.15
C THR A 492 -8.07 -6.13 -30.14
N ASP A 493 -8.12 -4.80 -30.19
CA ASP A 493 -7.19 -3.97 -30.94
C ASP A 493 -5.97 -3.56 -30.09
N VAL A 494 -4.93 -3.01 -30.73
CA VAL A 494 -3.73 -2.45 -30.08
C VAL A 494 -3.60 -0.96 -30.37
N LEU A 495 -3.72 -0.11 -29.35
CA LEU A 495 -3.52 1.34 -29.46
C LEU A 495 -2.20 1.76 -28.81
N PHE A 496 -1.41 2.61 -29.49
CA PHE A 496 -0.24 3.24 -28.86
C PHE A 496 0.07 4.64 -29.38
N TYR A 497 0.79 5.41 -28.58
CA TYR A 497 1.39 6.69 -28.96
C TYR A 497 2.85 6.47 -29.39
N TYR A 498 3.26 7.02 -30.54
CA TYR A 498 4.65 6.95 -31.00
C TYR A 498 5.37 8.30 -30.82
N PRO A 499 6.38 8.38 -29.93
CA PRO A 499 7.14 9.62 -29.72
C PRO A 499 7.95 10.08 -30.94
N GLY A 500 8.28 9.16 -31.85
CA GLY A 500 9.11 9.46 -33.02
C GLY A 500 8.42 10.34 -34.06
N ASP A 501 7.09 10.27 -34.16
CA ASP A 501 6.27 11.07 -35.09
C ASP A 501 5.16 11.89 -34.38
N HIS A 502 4.99 11.70 -33.07
CA HIS A 502 3.99 12.34 -32.21
C HIS A 502 2.53 11.94 -32.52
N ASN A 503 2.34 10.77 -33.15
CA ASN A 503 1.04 10.28 -33.59
C ASN A 503 0.54 9.09 -32.76
N TRP A 504 -0.78 8.88 -32.81
CA TRP A 504 -1.47 7.70 -32.33
C TRP A 504 -1.68 6.69 -33.47
N TRP A 505 -1.41 5.43 -33.17
CA TRP A 505 -1.47 4.32 -34.11
C TRP A 505 -2.34 3.20 -33.53
N LEU A 506 -3.33 2.77 -34.31
CA LEU A 506 -4.24 1.66 -33.97
C LEU A 506 -3.89 0.46 -34.86
N GLY A 507 -3.65 -0.69 -34.25
CA GLY A 507 -3.37 -1.96 -34.89
C GLY A 507 -4.55 -2.89 -34.75
N THR A 508 -5.15 -3.28 -35.87
CA THR A 508 -6.30 -4.20 -35.93
C THR A 508 -5.91 -5.47 -36.68
N LEU A 509 -6.42 -6.64 -36.29
CA LEU A 509 -6.04 -7.92 -36.93
C LEU A 509 -6.95 -8.22 -38.13
N GLN A 510 -6.46 -7.93 -39.34
CA GLN A 510 -7.24 -8.11 -40.57
C GLN A 510 -6.68 -9.28 -41.39
N ASN A 511 -7.50 -10.31 -41.61
CA ASN A 511 -7.13 -11.53 -42.36
C ASN A 511 -5.83 -12.21 -41.84
N GLY A 512 -5.62 -12.19 -40.51
CA GLY A 512 -4.42 -12.76 -39.87
C GLY A 512 -3.15 -11.92 -40.04
N GLN A 513 -3.26 -10.63 -40.36
CA GLN A 513 -2.15 -9.67 -40.35
C GLN A 513 -2.52 -8.42 -39.54
N LEU A 514 -1.56 -7.89 -38.78
CA LEU A 514 -1.74 -6.69 -37.98
C LEU A 514 -1.60 -5.45 -38.87
N VAL A 515 -2.71 -4.73 -39.05
CA VAL A 515 -2.80 -3.55 -39.92
C VAL A 515 -2.78 -2.29 -39.07
N TRP A 516 -1.74 -1.48 -39.25
CA TRP A 516 -1.54 -0.22 -38.55
C TRP A 516 -2.21 0.95 -39.27
N MET A 517 -3.04 1.68 -38.54
CA MET A 517 -3.76 2.87 -38.99
C MET A 517 -3.29 4.09 -38.20
N PHE A 518 -2.99 5.18 -38.89
CA PHE A 518 -2.87 6.49 -38.24
C PHE A 518 -4.27 6.92 -37.80
N VAL A 519 -4.48 7.11 -36.49
CA VAL A 519 -5.78 7.54 -35.94
C VAL A 519 -5.76 8.96 -35.38
N GLY A 520 -4.60 9.58 -35.15
CA GLY A 520 -4.55 10.96 -34.70
C GLY A 520 -3.19 11.40 -34.19
N ASN A 521 -3.13 12.55 -33.52
CA ASN A 521 -1.94 13.04 -32.85
C ASN A 521 -2.30 13.74 -31.53
N THR A 522 -1.29 14.18 -30.78
CA THR A 522 -1.44 14.90 -29.51
C THR A 522 -1.22 16.41 -29.65
N ALA A 523 -1.57 17.02 -30.78
CA ALA A 523 -1.34 18.44 -31.02
C ALA A 523 -2.03 19.33 -29.97
N GLY A 524 -1.25 19.82 -29.00
CA GLY A 524 -1.71 20.59 -27.84
C GLY A 524 -1.33 19.97 -26.49
N PHE A 525 -1.18 18.64 -26.41
CA PHE A 525 -0.95 17.89 -25.15
C PHE A 525 0.52 17.55 -24.87
N GLY A 526 1.43 17.91 -25.77
CA GLY A 526 2.86 17.59 -25.68
C GLY A 526 3.17 16.11 -25.93
N SER A 527 4.28 15.64 -25.36
CA SER A 527 4.66 14.22 -25.34
C SER A 527 3.93 13.49 -24.22
N LEU A 528 3.44 12.28 -24.48
CA LEU A 528 2.79 11.42 -23.48
C LEU A 528 3.78 10.54 -22.71
N ASN A 529 5.08 10.61 -23.01
CA ASN A 529 6.13 9.91 -22.27
C ASN A 529 6.55 10.68 -20.99
N ASP A 530 5.69 11.54 -20.46
CA ASP A 530 5.92 12.33 -19.24
C ASP A 530 5.42 11.64 -17.96
N GLY A 531 4.89 10.40 -18.09
CA GLY A 531 4.41 9.60 -16.97
C GLY A 531 3.02 10.01 -16.46
N ARG A 532 2.28 10.85 -17.19
CA ARG A 532 0.88 11.14 -16.85
C ARG A 532 0.04 9.85 -16.88
N PRO A 533 -0.97 9.73 -16.00
CA PRO A 533 -1.86 8.58 -16.01
C PRO A 533 -2.87 8.67 -17.17
N ILE A 534 -3.17 7.52 -17.76
CA ILE A 534 -4.08 7.33 -18.90
C ILE A 534 -4.85 6.03 -18.65
N TRP A 535 -6.17 6.07 -18.82
CA TRP A 535 -7.08 4.94 -18.62
C TRP A 535 -7.85 4.64 -19.90
N THR A 536 -8.31 3.39 -20.00
CA THR A 536 -9.10 2.89 -21.15
C THR A 536 -10.31 2.11 -20.66
N GLY A 537 -11.45 2.30 -21.31
CA GLY A 537 -12.73 1.67 -20.97
C GLY A 537 -13.87 2.33 -21.75
N ASP A 538 -15.07 1.76 -21.69
CA ASP A 538 -16.27 2.33 -22.32
C ASP A 538 -16.81 3.49 -21.47
N PHE A 539 -16.17 4.67 -21.56
CA PHE A 539 -16.58 5.85 -20.80
C PHE A 539 -17.86 6.48 -21.37
N THR A 540 -18.10 6.34 -22.68
CA THR A 540 -19.29 6.91 -23.35
C THR A 540 -20.53 6.02 -23.33
N GLY A 541 -20.40 4.73 -23.00
CA GLY A 541 -21.48 3.74 -23.02
C GLY A 541 -21.91 3.35 -24.43
N ASP A 542 -21.02 3.49 -25.42
CA ASP A 542 -21.31 3.18 -26.83
C ASP A 542 -20.83 1.79 -27.26
N GLY A 543 -20.17 1.05 -26.36
CA GLY A 543 -19.61 -0.28 -26.59
C GLY A 543 -18.17 -0.28 -27.08
N HIS A 544 -17.56 0.89 -27.33
CA HIS A 544 -16.17 1.02 -27.72
C HIS A 544 -15.26 1.25 -26.50
N THR A 545 -13.98 0.93 -26.66
CA THR A 545 -12.94 1.34 -25.71
C THR A 545 -12.53 2.79 -26.00
N ASP A 546 -12.85 3.70 -25.08
CA ASP A 546 -12.39 5.09 -25.11
C ASP A 546 -11.05 5.27 -24.38
N VAL A 547 -10.40 6.42 -24.58
CA VAL A 547 -9.17 6.83 -23.87
C VAL A 547 -9.44 8.07 -23.01
N LEU A 548 -9.27 7.95 -21.69
CA LEU A 548 -9.37 9.08 -20.76
C LEU A 548 -7.99 9.41 -20.17
N PHE A 549 -7.61 10.69 -20.12
CA PHE A 549 -6.39 11.11 -19.40
C PHE A 549 -6.49 12.51 -18.78
N TYR A 550 -5.64 12.77 -17.78
CA TYR A 550 -5.42 14.10 -17.22
C TYR A 550 -4.16 14.72 -17.83
N TYR A 551 -4.23 15.99 -18.26
CA TYR A 551 -3.10 16.73 -18.80
C TYR A 551 -2.55 17.74 -17.76
N PRO A 552 -1.33 17.53 -17.24
CA PRO A 552 -0.72 18.46 -16.28
C PRO A 552 -0.36 19.83 -16.87
N GLY A 553 -0.40 20.00 -18.19
CA GLY A 553 -0.07 21.27 -18.86
C GLY A 553 -1.20 22.30 -18.84
N ASP A 554 -2.44 21.87 -18.59
CA ASP A 554 -3.63 22.75 -18.51
C ASP A 554 -4.60 22.40 -17.37
N ASP A 555 -4.25 21.44 -16.51
CA ASP A 555 -5.03 20.91 -15.38
C ASP A 555 -6.38 20.27 -15.76
N ASN A 556 -6.53 19.83 -17.02
CA ASN A 556 -7.81 19.34 -17.54
C ASN A 556 -7.81 17.82 -17.83
N TRP A 557 -9.02 17.26 -17.83
CA TRP A 557 -9.32 15.92 -18.27
C TRP A 557 -9.77 15.93 -19.74
N TRP A 558 -9.25 14.96 -20.49
CA TRP A 558 -9.46 14.80 -21.92
C TRP A 558 -9.90 13.38 -22.24
N LEU A 559 -11.03 13.26 -22.95
CA LEU A 559 -11.55 12.00 -23.46
C LEU A 559 -11.32 11.94 -24.97
N GLY A 560 -10.78 10.83 -25.45
CA GLY A 560 -10.57 10.54 -26.87
C GLY A 560 -11.39 9.34 -27.28
N THR A 561 -12.31 9.54 -28.22
CA THR A 561 -13.17 8.47 -28.77
C THR A 561 -12.88 8.27 -30.25
N LEU A 562 -13.00 7.03 -30.76
CA LEU A 562 -12.62 6.70 -32.13
C LEU A 562 -13.79 6.94 -33.10
N GLN A 563 -13.83 8.10 -33.74
CA GLN A 563 -14.91 8.50 -34.64
C GLN A 563 -14.45 8.43 -36.11
N ASN A 564 -15.09 7.58 -36.91
CA ASN A 564 -14.77 7.39 -38.35
C ASN A 564 -13.28 7.06 -38.59
N GLY A 565 -12.65 6.30 -37.68
CA GLY A 565 -11.23 5.95 -37.75
C GLY A 565 -10.26 7.05 -37.33
N GLN A 566 -10.73 8.10 -36.64
CA GLN A 566 -9.88 9.13 -36.03
C GLN A 566 -10.21 9.33 -34.55
N LEU A 567 -9.19 9.46 -33.70
CA LEU A 567 -9.34 9.85 -32.30
C LEU A 567 -9.74 11.33 -32.23
N VAL A 568 -10.93 11.58 -31.68
CA VAL A 568 -11.47 12.92 -31.47
C VAL A 568 -11.36 13.25 -29.97
N TRP A 569 -10.51 14.21 -29.64
CA TRP A 569 -10.32 14.67 -28.27
C TRP A 569 -11.35 15.72 -27.87
N MET A 570 -12.02 15.50 -26.74
CA MET A 570 -12.90 16.47 -26.09
C MET A 570 -12.43 16.78 -24.67
N PHE A 571 -12.55 18.05 -24.28
CA PHE A 571 -12.43 18.47 -22.89
C PHE A 571 -13.62 17.94 -22.11
N VAL A 572 -13.37 17.20 -21.02
CA VAL A 572 -14.42 16.64 -20.16
C VAL A 572 -14.36 17.13 -18.72
N GLY A 573 -13.49 18.08 -18.37
CA GLY A 573 -13.48 18.69 -17.03
C GLY A 573 -12.08 19.06 -16.55
N ASN A 574 -11.95 19.38 -15.26
CA ASN A 574 -10.69 19.70 -14.62
C ASN A 574 -10.59 19.07 -13.22
N THR A 575 -9.47 19.29 -12.54
CA THR A 575 -9.20 18.78 -11.19
C THR A 575 -9.43 19.82 -10.07
N ALA A 576 -10.28 20.83 -10.31
CA ALA A 576 -10.50 21.92 -9.37
C ALA A 576 -10.96 21.42 -7.99
N GLY A 577 -10.11 21.60 -6.97
CA GLY A 577 -10.31 21.11 -5.60
C GLY A 577 -9.41 19.93 -5.22
N PHE A 578 -8.92 19.16 -6.19
CA PHE A 578 -8.13 17.93 -5.98
C PHE A 578 -6.62 18.10 -6.15
N GLY A 579 -6.18 19.26 -6.66
CA GLY A 579 -4.77 19.52 -6.99
C GLY A 579 -4.33 18.83 -8.29
N SER A 580 -3.03 18.62 -8.45
CA SER A 580 -2.51 17.82 -9.57
C SER A 580 -2.62 16.33 -9.25
N LEU A 581 -2.98 15.53 -10.26
CA LEU A 581 -3.09 14.07 -10.14
C LEU A 581 -1.79 13.33 -10.45
N ASN A 582 -0.71 14.06 -10.74
CA ASN A 582 0.64 13.51 -10.89
C ASN A 582 1.35 13.30 -9.53
N ASP A 583 0.60 13.23 -8.43
CA ASP A 583 1.12 12.99 -7.08
C ASP A 583 1.24 11.50 -6.73
N GLY A 584 0.89 10.60 -7.67
CA GLY A 584 0.99 9.16 -7.50
C GLY A 584 -0.19 8.52 -6.74
N ARG A 585 -1.27 9.28 -6.47
CA ARG A 585 -2.48 8.68 -5.87
C ARG A 585 -3.07 7.59 -6.79
N PRO A 586 -3.56 6.48 -6.24
CA PRO A 586 -4.24 5.47 -7.05
C PRO A 586 -5.61 5.98 -7.51
N ILE A 587 -5.95 5.64 -8.76
CA ILE A 587 -7.21 5.94 -9.42
C ILE A 587 -7.65 4.66 -10.12
N TRP A 588 -8.89 4.26 -9.90
CA TRP A 588 -9.49 3.04 -10.44
C TRP A 588 -10.61 3.37 -11.41
N THR A 589 -10.87 2.47 -12.36
CA THR A 589 -11.92 2.60 -13.37
C THR A 589 -12.76 1.34 -13.46
N GLY A 590 -14.05 1.51 -13.73
CA GLY A 590 -15.04 0.45 -13.86
C GLY A 590 -16.46 1.00 -13.68
N ASP A 591 -17.48 0.21 -13.98
CA ASP A 591 -18.89 0.59 -13.83
C ASP A 591 -19.32 0.59 -12.36
N PHE A 592 -18.91 1.62 -11.59
CA PHE A 592 -19.20 1.71 -10.16
C PHE A 592 -20.66 2.09 -9.88
N THR A 593 -21.37 2.65 -10.85
CA THR A 593 -22.79 3.02 -10.72
C THR A 593 -23.76 1.91 -11.15
N GLY A 594 -23.32 0.93 -11.92
CA GLY A 594 -24.13 -0.13 -12.52
C GLY A 594 -24.98 0.37 -13.69
N ASP A 595 -24.55 1.42 -14.39
CA ASP A 595 -25.29 2.03 -15.50
C ASP A 595 -24.77 1.61 -16.90
N GLY A 596 -23.69 0.81 -16.93
CA GLY A 596 -23.04 0.30 -18.14
C GLY A 596 -21.87 1.15 -18.63
N HIS A 597 -21.62 2.32 -18.01
CA HIS A 597 -20.49 3.19 -18.36
C HIS A 597 -19.27 2.90 -17.47
N THR A 598 -18.08 3.24 -17.96
CA THR A 598 -16.86 3.23 -17.14
C THR A 598 -16.79 4.51 -16.32
N ASP A 599 -16.89 4.39 -15.01
CA ASP A 599 -16.70 5.48 -14.05
C ASP A 599 -15.24 5.58 -13.58
N VAL A 600 -14.90 6.69 -12.92
CA VAL A 600 -13.59 6.93 -12.29
C VAL A 600 -13.76 7.04 -10.77
N LEU A 601 -13.03 6.25 -9.98
CA LEU A 601 -13.04 6.31 -8.52
C LEU A 601 -11.63 6.57 -7.98
N PHE A 602 -11.49 7.48 -7.02
CA PHE A 602 -10.22 7.67 -6.30
C PHE A 602 -10.42 8.12 -4.85
N TYR A 603 -9.37 7.96 -4.04
CA TYR A 603 -9.28 8.50 -2.69
C TYR A 603 -8.40 9.76 -2.69
N TYR A 604 -8.85 10.83 -2.02
CA TYR A 604 -8.14 12.09 -1.92
C TYR A 604 -7.58 12.31 -0.50
N PRO A 605 -6.25 12.29 -0.30
CA PRO A 605 -5.63 12.57 1.01
C PRO A 605 -5.79 14.02 1.49
N GLY A 606 -6.25 14.93 0.64
CA GLY A 606 -6.46 16.34 1.02
C GLY A 606 -7.71 16.56 1.88
N ASP A 607 -8.67 15.63 1.85
CA ASP A 607 -9.92 15.70 2.62
C ASP A 607 -10.38 14.35 3.21
N ASP A 608 -9.57 13.31 3.07
CA ASP A 608 -9.78 11.93 3.53
C ASP A 608 -10.99 11.20 2.93
N ASN A 609 -11.45 11.63 1.75
CA ASN A 609 -12.66 11.11 1.12
C ASN A 609 -12.42 10.34 -0.18
N TRP A 610 -13.39 9.50 -0.52
CA TRP A 610 -13.55 8.86 -1.83
C TRP A 610 -14.45 9.70 -2.73
N TRP A 611 -14.00 9.88 -3.96
CA TRP A 611 -14.62 10.71 -4.98
C TRP A 611 -14.88 9.89 -6.24
N LEU A 612 -16.15 9.85 -6.66
CA LEU A 612 -16.62 9.20 -7.88
C LEU A 612 -16.82 10.25 -8.97
N GLY A 613 -16.12 10.10 -10.09
CA GLY A 613 -16.33 10.83 -11.33
C GLY A 613 -17.15 10.01 -12.29
N THR A 614 -18.34 10.51 -12.61
CA THR A 614 -19.26 9.92 -13.61
C THR A 614 -19.32 10.86 -14.81
N LEU A 615 -19.44 10.31 -16.03
CA LEU A 615 -19.43 11.13 -17.25
C LEU A 615 -20.86 11.54 -17.63
N GLN A 616 -21.20 12.83 -17.48
CA GLN A 616 -22.57 13.33 -17.58
C GLN A 616 -22.73 14.45 -18.62
N ASN A 617 -23.92 14.55 -19.22
CA ASN A 617 -24.26 15.70 -20.08
C ASN A 617 -24.64 16.92 -19.23
N VAL A 618 -23.73 17.88 -19.11
CA VAL A 618 -23.94 19.13 -18.34
C VAL A 618 -24.35 20.30 -19.26
N PRO A 619 -25.20 21.23 -18.79
CA PRO A 619 -25.45 22.48 -19.48
C PRO A 619 -24.17 23.32 -19.60
N GLY A 620 -23.95 23.90 -20.79
CA GLY A 620 -22.85 24.82 -21.02
C GLY A 620 -23.06 26.19 -20.39
N GLU A 621 -21.98 26.96 -20.28
CA GLU A 621 -22.03 28.35 -19.88
C GLU A 621 -22.83 29.21 -20.86
N ASN A 622 -23.20 30.43 -20.43
CA ASN A 622 -23.80 31.39 -21.35
C ASN A 622 -22.83 31.68 -22.50
N ALA A 623 -23.29 31.58 -23.76
CA ALA A 623 -22.47 31.75 -24.95
C ALA A 623 -21.74 33.11 -25.05
N GLN A 624 -22.11 34.11 -24.24
CA GLN A 624 -21.40 35.39 -24.12
C GLN A 624 -20.11 35.32 -23.27
N CYS A 625 -19.94 34.30 -22.43
CA CYS A 625 -18.80 34.16 -21.51
C CYS A 625 -17.46 33.96 -22.23
N GLY A 626 -17.39 33.06 -23.22
CA GLY A 626 -16.19 32.83 -24.04
C GLY A 626 -15.67 34.09 -24.76
N PRO A 627 -16.54 34.84 -25.49
CA PRO A 627 -16.20 36.14 -26.06
C PRO A 627 -15.68 37.16 -25.03
N LEU A 628 -16.31 37.28 -23.86
CA LEU A 628 -15.87 38.20 -22.80
C LEU A 628 -14.48 37.82 -22.25
N ARG A 629 -14.21 36.55 -21.95
CA ARG A 629 -12.86 36.10 -21.53
C ARG A 629 -11.80 36.41 -22.60
N SER A 630 -12.15 36.27 -23.88
CA SER A 630 -11.26 36.55 -25.01
C SER A 630 -10.93 38.04 -25.10
N GLN A 631 -11.91 38.93 -24.84
CA GLN A 631 -11.72 40.37 -24.79
C GLN A 631 -10.80 40.77 -23.63
N ILE A 632 -11.09 40.29 -22.41
CA ILE A 632 -10.26 40.53 -21.21
C ILE A 632 -8.81 40.11 -21.46
N SER A 633 -8.58 38.88 -21.95
CA SER A 633 -7.23 38.35 -22.22
C SER A 633 -6.46 39.19 -23.24
N SER A 634 -7.14 39.69 -24.28
CA SER A 634 -6.57 40.60 -25.29
C SER A 634 -6.20 41.96 -24.68
N GLN A 635 -7.10 42.55 -23.87
CA GLN A 635 -6.86 43.82 -23.19
C GLN A 635 -5.73 43.73 -22.16
N GLU A 636 -5.60 42.61 -21.45
CA GLU A 636 -4.46 42.36 -20.57
C GLU A 636 -3.14 42.24 -21.35
N ALA A 637 -3.15 41.59 -22.52
CA ALA A 637 -1.97 41.50 -23.38
C ALA A 637 -1.53 42.88 -23.87
N GLU A 638 -2.47 43.74 -24.25
CA GLU A 638 -2.22 45.14 -24.59
C GLU A 638 -1.68 45.93 -23.40
N ILE A 639 -2.26 45.78 -22.20
CA ILE A 639 -1.73 46.37 -20.96
C ILE A 639 -0.27 45.93 -20.71
N ARG A 640 0.07 44.65 -20.92
CA ARG A 640 1.45 44.15 -20.77
C ARG A 640 2.40 44.83 -21.76
N GLN A 641 2.00 45.02 -23.03
CA GLN A 641 2.80 45.74 -24.03
C GLN A 641 2.97 47.23 -23.69
N LEU A 642 1.89 47.92 -23.30
CA LEU A 642 1.93 49.33 -22.90
C LEU A 642 2.80 49.55 -21.64
N GLN A 643 2.82 48.58 -20.71
CA GLN A 643 3.71 48.59 -19.56
C GLN A 643 5.18 48.40 -19.97
N GLN A 644 5.49 47.51 -20.91
CA GLN A 644 6.84 47.35 -21.43
C GLN A 644 7.36 48.63 -22.09
N LEU A 645 6.56 49.27 -22.95
CA LEU A 645 6.88 50.57 -23.55
C LEU A 645 7.15 51.63 -22.48
N LYS A 646 6.23 51.77 -21.51
CA LYS A 646 6.38 52.72 -20.40
C LYS A 646 7.64 52.50 -19.58
N ASN A 647 8.06 51.25 -19.37
CA ASN A 647 9.25 50.92 -18.59
C ASN A 647 10.57 51.26 -19.31
N GLY A 648 10.53 51.53 -20.63
CA GLY A 648 11.69 51.98 -21.41
C GLY A 648 11.95 53.50 -21.38
N LEU A 649 11.08 54.29 -20.74
CA LEU A 649 11.11 55.76 -20.74
C LEU A 649 11.69 56.31 -19.42
N ASP A 650 12.48 57.40 -19.47
CA ASP A 650 13.03 58.04 -18.27
C ASP A 650 12.04 59.09 -17.70
N PRO A 651 11.46 58.89 -16.50
CA PRO A 651 10.53 59.84 -15.90
C PRO A 651 11.17 61.20 -15.52
N ARG A 652 12.48 61.37 -15.69
CA ARG A 652 13.21 62.63 -15.50
C ARG A 652 13.31 63.46 -16.78
N ASP A 653 13.21 62.84 -17.96
CA ASP A 653 13.18 63.58 -19.22
C ASP A 653 11.82 64.30 -19.42
N LEU A 654 11.83 65.43 -20.12
CA LEU A 654 10.65 66.27 -20.31
C LEU A 654 9.75 65.80 -21.47
N GLY A 655 10.30 65.13 -22.48
CA GLY A 655 9.55 64.48 -23.56
C GLY A 655 8.85 63.22 -23.06
N ASP A 656 9.62 62.30 -22.48
CA ASP A 656 9.15 61.00 -21.97
C ASP A 656 7.99 61.15 -20.96
N ARG A 657 8.00 62.22 -20.14
CA ARG A 657 6.89 62.54 -19.22
C ARG A 657 5.53 62.69 -19.87
N GLN A 658 5.47 63.15 -21.12
CA GLN A 658 4.19 63.25 -21.82
C GLN A 658 3.71 61.86 -22.26
N GLU A 659 4.61 61.08 -22.85
CA GLU A 659 4.33 59.72 -23.30
C GLU A 659 3.96 58.78 -22.13
N ILE A 660 4.67 58.86 -21.00
CA ILE A 660 4.32 58.15 -19.75
C ILE A 660 2.90 58.52 -19.29
N ARG A 661 2.47 59.78 -19.39
CA ARG A 661 1.09 60.17 -19.03
C ARG A 661 0.07 59.59 -20.00
N ASP A 662 0.40 59.48 -21.27
CA ASP A 662 -0.51 58.98 -22.30
C ASP A 662 -0.65 57.45 -22.25
N LEU A 663 0.46 56.72 -22.07
CA LEU A 663 0.47 55.28 -21.78
C LEU A 663 -0.30 54.95 -20.48
N ASN A 664 -0.13 55.73 -19.41
CA ASN A 664 -0.90 55.54 -18.18
C ASN A 664 -2.41 55.78 -18.39
N ARG A 665 -2.82 56.71 -19.27
CA ARG A 665 -4.23 56.92 -19.61
C ARG A 665 -4.81 55.71 -20.36
N GLN A 666 -4.07 55.16 -21.33
CA GLN A 666 -4.48 53.96 -22.08
C GLN A 666 -4.61 52.74 -21.15
N ILE A 667 -3.60 52.47 -20.31
CA ILE A 667 -3.64 51.38 -19.31
C ILE A 667 -4.83 51.54 -18.35
N THR A 668 -5.15 52.76 -17.93
CA THR A 668 -6.29 53.04 -17.04
C THR A 668 -7.63 52.77 -17.74
N ALA A 669 -7.76 53.15 -19.02
CA ALA A 669 -8.96 52.90 -19.81
C ALA A 669 -9.21 51.40 -20.03
N LEU A 670 -8.18 50.65 -20.45
CA LEU A 670 -8.26 49.20 -20.61
C LEU A 670 -8.63 48.50 -19.30
N ARG A 671 -8.04 48.90 -18.17
CA ARG A 671 -8.42 48.38 -16.84
C ARG A 671 -9.88 48.66 -16.46
N GLN A 672 -10.43 49.78 -16.92
CA GLN A 672 -11.84 50.10 -16.70
C GLN A 672 -12.77 49.24 -17.58
N GLN A 673 -12.36 48.88 -18.80
CA GLN A 673 -13.08 47.96 -19.68
C GLN A 673 -13.08 46.53 -19.09
N ILE A 674 -11.92 46.00 -18.71
CA ILE A 674 -11.78 44.72 -17.99
C ILE A 674 -12.71 44.68 -16.76
N SER A 675 -12.76 45.76 -15.98
CA SER A 675 -13.64 45.84 -14.79
C SER A 675 -15.14 45.84 -15.13
N GLN A 676 -15.54 46.27 -16.32
CA GLN A 676 -16.93 46.23 -16.79
C GLN A 676 -17.26 44.84 -17.34
N GLU A 677 -16.36 44.25 -18.12
CA GLU A 677 -16.50 42.90 -18.68
C GLU A 677 -16.58 41.84 -17.56
N HIS A 678 -15.82 41.99 -16.47
CA HIS A 678 -15.99 41.15 -15.28
C HIS A 678 -17.35 41.32 -14.58
N GLN A 679 -17.94 42.52 -14.59
CA GLN A 679 -19.30 42.73 -14.03
C GLN A 679 -20.37 42.10 -14.91
N GLU A 680 -20.20 42.15 -16.24
CA GLU A 680 -21.07 41.46 -17.19
C GLU A 680 -20.96 39.94 -17.05
N MET A 681 -19.75 39.40 -16.96
CA MET A 681 -19.51 37.97 -16.67
C MET A 681 -20.18 37.52 -15.36
N ALA A 682 -20.10 38.32 -14.29
CA ALA A 682 -20.76 38.01 -13.03
C ALA A 682 -22.30 38.02 -13.16
N GLY A 683 -22.87 38.95 -13.93
CA GLY A 683 -24.30 39.02 -14.20
C GLY A 683 -24.81 37.85 -15.06
N LEU A 684 -23.97 37.32 -15.94
CA LEU A 684 -24.24 36.14 -16.78
C LEU A 684 -23.97 34.80 -16.06
N GLN A 685 -23.53 34.84 -14.80
CA GLN A 685 -23.10 33.66 -14.02
C GLN A 685 -21.99 32.86 -14.72
N CYS A 686 -21.08 33.54 -15.45
CA CYS A 686 -19.97 32.88 -16.11
C CYS A 686 -19.06 32.17 -15.09
N PRO A 687 -18.80 30.86 -15.24
CA PRO A 687 -17.88 30.15 -14.35
C PRO A 687 -16.45 30.67 -14.51
N ALA A 688 -15.64 30.52 -13.46
CA ALA A 688 -14.24 30.98 -13.48
C ALA A 688 -13.42 30.26 -14.56
N VAL A 689 -13.63 28.94 -14.70
CA VAL A 689 -13.09 28.12 -15.79
C VAL A 689 -14.16 27.98 -16.89
N PRO A 690 -13.81 28.00 -18.19
CA PRO A 690 -14.76 27.74 -19.28
C PRO A 690 -15.52 26.43 -19.10
N ASN A 691 -16.85 26.49 -19.19
CA ASN A 691 -17.71 25.31 -19.28
C ASN A 691 -18.36 25.28 -20.69
N PRO A 692 -17.84 24.52 -21.67
CA PRO A 692 -18.45 24.43 -22.99
C PRO A 692 -19.81 23.70 -23.01
N GLY A 693 -20.18 23.03 -21.92
CA GLY A 693 -21.30 22.09 -21.85
C GLY A 693 -20.99 20.77 -22.52
N GLY A 694 -22.03 19.95 -22.67
CA GLY A 694 -21.89 18.60 -23.23
C GLY A 694 -21.35 17.62 -22.19
N LEU A 695 -20.56 16.67 -22.64
CA LEU A 695 -20.14 15.51 -21.86
C LEU A 695 -18.98 15.87 -20.91
N GLN A 696 -19.16 15.76 -19.60
CA GLN A 696 -18.18 16.14 -18.57
C GLN A 696 -18.19 15.23 -17.34
N LEU A 697 -17.00 15.00 -16.78
CA LEU A 697 -16.78 14.32 -15.50
C LEU A 697 -17.35 15.15 -14.36
N THR A 698 -18.35 14.60 -13.70
CA THR A 698 -19.01 15.19 -12.54
C THR A 698 -18.59 14.42 -11.29
N TRP A 699 -17.86 15.10 -10.40
CA TRP A 699 -17.31 14.53 -9.17
C TRP A 699 -18.31 14.57 -8.01
N THR A 700 -18.57 13.41 -7.41
CA THR A 700 -19.44 13.24 -6.25
C THR A 700 -18.66 12.64 -5.09
N LEU A 701 -18.81 13.25 -3.90
CA LEU A 701 -18.33 12.68 -2.65
C LEU A 701 -19.15 11.42 -2.31
N VAL A 702 -18.52 10.26 -2.29
CA VAL A 702 -19.22 8.98 -2.04
C VAL A 702 -18.94 8.37 -0.66
N GLY A 703 -17.85 8.74 0.02
CA GLY A 703 -17.56 8.23 1.36
C GLY A 703 -16.15 8.54 1.85
N ASN A 704 -15.67 7.79 2.84
CA ASN A 704 -14.32 7.87 3.40
C ASN A 704 -13.86 6.49 3.92
N THR A 705 -12.65 6.39 4.45
CA THR A 705 -12.10 5.17 5.08
C THR A 705 -12.16 5.17 6.61
N ILE A 706 -13.14 5.83 7.23
CA ILE A 706 -13.28 5.84 8.70
C ILE A 706 -13.32 4.42 9.24
N GLY A 707 -12.43 4.11 10.20
CA GLY A 707 -12.24 2.78 10.78
C GLY A 707 -11.10 1.95 10.16
N PHE A 708 -10.59 2.34 8.99
CA PHE A 708 -9.52 1.62 8.29
C PHE A 708 -8.19 2.39 8.20
N GLY A 709 -8.13 3.64 8.64
CA GLY A 709 -6.98 4.54 8.44
C GLY A 709 -6.93 5.17 7.04
N HIS A 710 -5.87 5.91 6.74
CA HIS A 710 -5.67 6.54 5.43
C HIS A 710 -5.26 5.49 4.39
N ALA A 711 -6.02 5.39 3.29
CA ALA A 711 -5.92 4.31 2.31
C ALA A 711 -4.57 4.23 1.57
N ILE A 712 -3.83 5.35 1.49
CA ILE A 712 -2.55 5.43 0.76
C ILE A 712 -1.36 5.06 1.65
N ASN A 713 -1.43 5.29 2.96
CA ASN A 713 -0.24 5.28 3.82
C ASN A 713 0.29 3.86 4.08
N ASP A 714 -0.57 2.87 4.32
CA ASP A 714 -0.14 1.50 4.66
C ASP A 714 0.19 0.60 3.44
N GLY A 715 0.17 1.19 2.24
CA GLY A 715 0.51 0.52 0.98
C GLY A 715 -0.38 -0.69 0.66
N ARG A 716 -1.62 -0.76 1.19
CA ARG A 716 -2.51 -1.88 0.90
C ARG A 716 -2.94 -1.86 -0.58
N PRO A 717 -2.99 -3.03 -1.24
CA PRO A 717 -3.63 -3.14 -2.55
C PRO A 717 -5.15 -2.98 -2.44
N PHE A 718 -5.72 -2.35 -3.46
CA PHE A 718 -7.15 -2.38 -3.74
C PHE A 718 -7.35 -3.00 -5.12
N TRP A 719 -8.37 -3.84 -5.23
CA TRP A 719 -8.83 -4.43 -6.48
C TRP A 719 -10.23 -3.91 -6.79
N THR A 720 -10.56 -3.82 -8.06
CA THR A 720 -11.88 -3.37 -8.53
C THR A 720 -12.44 -4.37 -9.52
N GLY A 721 -13.73 -4.68 -9.38
CA GLY A 721 -14.43 -5.65 -10.20
C GLY A 721 -15.81 -5.97 -9.62
N ASP A 722 -16.65 -6.66 -10.38
CA ASP A 722 -17.99 -7.10 -9.95
C ASP A 722 -17.89 -8.23 -8.91
N PHE A 723 -17.46 -7.94 -7.68
CA PHE A 723 -17.19 -8.99 -6.69
C PHE A 723 -18.46 -9.70 -6.18
N ASN A 724 -19.65 -9.31 -6.61
CA ASN A 724 -20.91 -9.84 -6.08
C ASN A 724 -21.82 -10.48 -7.16
N GLY A 725 -21.56 -10.24 -8.44
CA GLY A 725 -22.30 -10.78 -9.59
C GLY A 725 -23.54 -9.97 -9.99
N ASP A 726 -23.71 -8.73 -9.50
CA ASP A 726 -24.83 -7.84 -9.81
C ASP A 726 -24.59 -6.94 -11.04
N GLY A 727 -23.34 -6.92 -11.55
CA GLY A 727 -22.92 -6.17 -12.73
C GLY A 727 -22.27 -4.82 -12.42
N SER A 728 -22.39 -4.32 -11.19
CA SER A 728 -21.67 -3.11 -10.75
C SER A 728 -20.28 -3.44 -10.22
N THR A 729 -19.36 -2.49 -10.33
CA THR A 729 -17.98 -2.59 -9.87
C THR A 729 -17.90 -2.29 -8.38
N ASP A 730 -17.44 -3.27 -7.62
CA ASP A 730 -17.09 -3.14 -6.21
C ASP A 730 -15.60 -2.78 -6.04
N VAL A 731 -15.27 -2.11 -4.94
CA VAL A 731 -13.89 -2.00 -4.44
C VAL A 731 -13.65 -3.11 -3.42
N LEU A 732 -12.49 -3.77 -3.46
CA LEU A 732 -12.09 -4.80 -2.51
C LEU A 732 -10.66 -4.56 -2.01
N PHE A 733 -10.43 -4.72 -0.70
CA PHE A 733 -9.09 -4.75 -0.13
C PHE A 733 -8.99 -5.72 1.05
N HIS A 734 -7.76 -6.16 1.35
CA HIS A 734 -7.46 -6.89 2.58
C HIS A 734 -7.00 -5.90 3.65
N TYR A 735 -7.76 -5.77 4.74
CA TYR A 735 -7.33 -4.90 5.84
C TYR A 735 -6.41 -5.65 6.79
N ARG A 736 -5.14 -5.27 6.76
CA ARG A 736 -4.09 -5.86 7.60
C ARG A 736 -4.34 -5.68 9.11
N GLY A 737 -5.01 -4.59 9.51
CA GLY A 737 -5.28 -4.28 10.92
C GLY A 737 -6.29 -5.21 11.61
N ASP A 738 -7.24 -5.81 10.88
CA ASP A 738 -8.22 -6.77 11.42
C ASP A 738 -8.23 -8.14 10.72
N LEU A 739 -7.31 -8.33 9.76
CA LEU A 739 -7.15 -9.48 8.87
C LEU A 739 -8.35 -9.82 7.98
N ASN A 740 -9.33 -8.94 7.86
CA ASN A 740 -10.53 -9.20 7.08
C ASN A 740 -10.42 -8.61 5.67
N TRP A 741 -11.11 -9.25 4.74
CA TRP A 741 -11.43 -8.65 3.47
C TRP A 741 -12.60 -7.69 3.65
N TRP A 742 -12.51 -6.52 3.03
CA TRP A 742 -13.52 -5.48 3.05
C TRP A 742 -13.89 -5.10 1.62
N ARG A 743 -15.20 -5.01 1.37
CA ARG A 743 -15.77 -4.65 0.07
C ARG A 743 -16.57 -3.36 0.19
N GLY A 744 -16.30 -2.40 -0.69
CA GLY A 744 -17.04 -1.15 -0.82
C GLY A 744 -17.92 -1.18 -2.06
N SER A 745 -19.23 -1.13 -1.87
CA SER A 745 -20.24 -1.07 -2.94
C SER A 745 -20.85 0.34 -2.97
N ILE A 746 -21.01 0.97 -4.15
CA ILE A 746 -21.69 2.26 -4.25
C ILE A 746 -23.20 2.05 -4.34
N LEU A 747 -23.90 2.27 -3.23
CA LEU A 747 -25.34 2.07 -3.11
C LEU A 747 -26.01 3.41 -2.82
N GLY A 748 -26.89 3.85 -3.72
CA GLY A 748 -27.60 5.14 -3.60
C GLY A 748 -26.66 6.35 -3.59
N GLY A 749 -25.51 6.27 -4.27
CA GLY A 749 -24.49 7.32 -4.29
C GLY A 749 -23.59 7.37 -3.05
N THR A 750 -23.59 6.33 -2.20
CA THR A 750 -22.71 6.22 -1.03
C THR A 750 -21.90 4.93 -1.10
N LEU A 751 -20.59 5.01 -0.89
CA LEU A 751 -19.66 3.88 -0.77
C LEU A 751 -19.85 3.20 0.58
N ASN A 752 -20.47 2.02 0.58
CA ASN A 752 -20.81 1.26 1.78
C ASN A 752 -19.82 0.13 1.99
N TRP A 753 -19.02 0.21 3.05
CA TRP A 753 -18.07 -0.84 3.43
C TRP A 753 -18.77 -1.98 4.17
N THR A 754 -18.63 -3.18 3.62
CA THR A 754 -19.08 -4.44 4.25
C THR A 754 -17.88 -5.35 4.47
N LYS A 755 -17.93 -6.12 5.57
CA LYS A 755 -16.95 -7.19 5.78
C LYS A 755 -17.18 -8.25 4.72
N ALA A 756 -16.28 -8.31 3.75
CA ALA A 756 -16.32 -9.28 2.68
C ALA A 756 -15.96 -10.66 3.20
N GLY A 757 -14.96 -10.83 4.06
CA GLY A 757 -14.61 -12.17 4.52
C GLY A 757 -13.49 -12.23 5.54
N ASN A 758 -13.27 -13.43 6.07
CA ASN A 758 -12.01 -13.79 6.71
C ASN A 758 -11.14 -14.48 5.65
N TRP A 759 -9.85 -14.15 5.59
CA TRP A 759 -8.88 -15.04 4.93
C TRP A 759 -8.44 -16.17 5.87
#